data_AF-A0A820BVQ0-F1
#
_entry.id   AF-A0A820BVQ0-F1
#
_cell.length_a   1.000
_cell.length_b   1.000
_cell.length_c   1.000
_cell.angle_alpha   90.00
_cell.angle_beta   90.00
_cell.angle_gamma   90.00
#
_symmetry.space_group_name_H-M   'P 1'
#
loop_
_entity.id
_entity.type
_entity.pdbx_description
1 polymer ?
#
loop_
_entity_poly.entity_id
_entity_poly.type
_entity_poly.pdbx_seq_one_letter_code
_entity_poly.pdbx_strand_id
1 'polypeptide(L)'
;MHCMKYSYFPLQRILNQHPNISNPVFLDTSFEFISFMKRDETNEIMIDDSRFSLIPYLIKISEDEVMSKFDFILSFQHDLDLNEFSCTINASVDLFNAETVCTIAQRLQAMLHQQFISFDSQINKPICELSLVLSNEQYLMQSLNNTQVSFASPLTCIHHEFAYQVMKHPQKLAVELDEQSLTYCELLYYVQVLSFTLVNEYQVFPGEVVCQCVERSLSMVIGIMGIEMAGGVYCPLSPRDPRHRLETLTQQTQSRLVLVHHLTKTKFDDDIVSLDIDSVLTSNVTEYVIDVIRLSKVTTVSDDTAYIIFTSGSTGTPKAAQTRHGNFIDLVRSIQNAGVLNEQDKVSQICAPTYDVHVMEIMGSLLLCATVVMLHPYGNMDFEYFAHTLQHKQITCLAPVPTFLNHLCDFLAHSSRYPLSSVRSLCIGGEPFSQKLVHRLKSHIQNTSFVENNIPLGRVLANEQYKIVESFLQSVPIGQEGELFIGGVGVFTGYLGRDDLTAKALVEIDDQLFYRTSDLVKMDNNGLLHYQGRKDHQIKLHGQRIELGEIERCLLNITSISACVVMKWNDDYLVAYVQSSHINDEQLQQHCRSHLPPHMVPSIFIILDKLPLNQNGKIDRKLLPLPGFSSIHLTNSIELLPPTNNIEVSIHRIWCEIFKQNQISTDTNIFTIG
;
A
#
# COMPACT_ATOMS: atom_id res chain seq x y z
N MET A 1 -40.23 15.56 -13.78
CA MET A 1 -41.43 16.42 -13.70
C MET A 1 -41.24 17.68 -12.84
N HIS A 2 -40.62 17.63 -11.66
CA HIS A 2 -40.40 18.83 -10.82
C HIS A 2 -39.46 19.88 -11.46
N CYS A 3 -38.35 19.49 -12.09
CA CYS A 3 -37.44 20.44 -12.75
C CYS A 3 -38.12 21.20 -13.91
N MET A 4 -39.00 20.53 -14.67
CA MET A 4 -39.75 21.14 -15.77
C MET A 4 -40.68 22.26 -15.31
N LYS A 5 -41.16 22.21 -14.06
CA LYS A 5 -41.99 23.28 -13.48
C LYS A 5 -41.22 24.61 -13.35
N TYR A 6 -39.89 24.53 -13.25
CA TYR A 6 -39.01 25.69 -13.01
C TYR A 6 -38.05 25.95 -14.18
N SER A 7 -38.25 25.32 -15.34
CA SER A 7 -37.37 25.47 -16.52
C SER A 7 -37.30 26.88 -17.08
N TYR A 8 -38.25 27.75 -16.71
CA TYR A 8 -38.24 29.18 -17.06
C TYR A 8 -37.22 30.00 -16.26
N PHE A 9 -36.65 29.46 -15.17
CA PHE A 9 -35.58 30.13 -14.43
C PHE A 9 -34.26 30.03 -15.21
N PRO A 10 -33.65 31.16 -15.64
CA PRO A 10 -32.41 31.11 -16.39
C PRO A 10 -31.28 30.52 -15.55
N LEU A 11 -30.55 29.55 -16.10
CA LEU A 11 -29.37 28.94 -15.46
C LEU A 11 -28.37 30.01 -14.98
N GLN A 12 -28.17 31.08 -15.77
CA GLN A 12 -27.30 32.20 -15.42
C GLN A 12 -27.64 32.84 -14.06
N ARG A 13 -28.92 32.90 -13.68
CA ARG A 13 -29.34 33.46 -12.38
C ARG A 13 -28.98 32.54 -11.21
N ILE A 14 -28.98 31.23 -11.43
CA ILE A 14 -28.56 30.23 -10.44
C ILE A 14 -27.04 30.35 -10.23
N LEU A 15 -26.28 30.45 -11.32
CA LEU A 15 -24.82 30.62 -11.27
C LEU A 15 -24.40 31.89 -10.51
N ASN A 16 -25.08 33.01 -10.76
CA ASN A 16 -24.80 34.29 -10.11
C ASN A 16 -25.10 34.33 -8.61
N GLN A 17 -25.78 33.32 -8.05
CA GLN A 17 -26.09 33.21 -6.62
C GLN A 17 -25.20 32.18 -5.91
N HIS A 18 -24.33 31.47 -6.63
CA HIS A 18 -23.50 30.43 -6.06
C HIS A 18 -22.26 31.02 -5.35
N PRO A 19 -21.87 30.55 -4.15
CA PRO A 19 -20.76 31.13 -3.40
C PRO A 19 -19.37 31.01 -4.06
N ASN A 20 -19.21 30.14 -5.06
CA ASN A 20 -17.96 29.93 -5.81
C ASN A 20 -18.07 30.40 -7.29
N ILE A 21 -18.49 31.66 -7.51
CA ILE A 21 -18.68 32.26 -8.85
C ILE A 21 -17.41 32.23 -9.73
N SER A 22 -16.22 32.15 -9.15
CA SER A 22 -14.95 32.16 -9.88
C SER A 22 -14.64 30.88 -10.67
N ASN A 23 -15.40 29.79 -10.47
CA ASN A 23 -15.25 28.56 -11.25
C ASN A 23 -16.61 27.82 -11.41
N PRO A 24 -17.53 28.32 -12.24
CA PRO A 24 -18.92 27.85 -12.27
C PRO A 24 -19.11 26.82 -13.38
N VAL A 25 -18.40 25.68 -13.33
CA VAL A 25 -18.83 24.52 -14.13
C VAL A 25 -19.85 23.76 -13.29
N PHE A 26 -21.13 23.91 -13.64
CA PHE A 26 -22.24 23.31 -12.88
C PHE A 26 -22.59 21.90 -13.38
N LEU A 27 -22.37 21.65 -14.67
CA LEU A 27 -22.64 20.40 -15.37
C LEU A 27 -21.64 20.25 -16.52
N ASP A 28 -20.92 19.13 -16.57
CA ASP A 28 -19.93 18.82 -17.62
C ASP A 28 -20.58 18.13 -18.82
N THR A 29 -21.73 17.47 -18.61
CA THR A 29 -22.43 16.66 -19.62
C THR A 29 -23.90 17.08 -19.77
N SER A 30 -24.41 17.09 -21.01
CA SER A 30 -25.82 17.36 -21.32
C SER A 30 -26.50 16.16 -21.98
N PHE A 31 -27.79 15.96 -21.68
CA PHE A 31 -28.64 14.98 -22.31
C PHE A 31 -29.83 15.68 -22.98
N GLU A 32 -30.04 15.40 -24.26
CA GLU A 32 -31.12 15.97 -25.05
C GLU A 32 -32.01 14.84 -25.58
N PHE A 33 -33.32 15.06 -25.54
CA PHE A 33 -34.30 14.14 -26.14
C PHE A 33 -35.24 14.94 -27.03
N ILE A 34 -35.26 14.61 -28.32
CA ILE A 34 -36.05 15.30 -29.34
C ILE A 34 -36.90 14.28 -30.09
N SER A 35 -38.22 14.41 -30.03
CA SER A 35 -39.15 13.66 -30.88
C SER A 35 -39.62 14.57 -32.01
N PHE A 36 -39.59 14.07 -33.24
CA PHE A 36 -40.11 14.80 -34.40
C PHE A 36 -40.94 13.87 -35.30
N MET A 37 -41.93 14.46 -35.98
CA MET A 37 -42.57 13.85 -37.16
C MET A 37 -42.02 14.57 -38.38
N LYS A 38 -41.51 13.86 -39.38
CA LYS A 38 -41.36 14.43 -40.72
C LYS A 38 -42.77 14.56 -41.27
N ARG A 39 -43.33 15.76 -41.18
CA ARG A 39 -44.49 16.06 -42.00
C ARG A 39 -44.03 15.95 -43.46
N ASP A 40 -44.61 14.99 -44.19
CA ASP A 40 -44.70 15.00 -45.67
C ASP A 40 -45.55 16.19 -46.14
N GLU A 41 -45.21 17.40 -45.68
CA GLU A 41 -45.73 18.64 -46.21
C GLU A 41 -44.61 19.19 -47.08
N THR A 42 -44.73 18.97 -48.39
CA THR A 42 -44.11 19.85 -49.38
C THR A 42 -44.49 21.28 -48.98
N ASN A 43 -43.59 21.99 -48.31
CA ASN A 43 -43.72 23.41 -48.01
C ASN A 43 -43.55 24.18 -49.33
N GLU A 44 -44.55 24.09 -50.20
CA GLU A 44 -44.70 24.97 -51.33
C GLU A 44 -45.19 26.32 -50.80
N ILE A 45 -44.28 27.29 -50.76
CA ILE A 45 -44.66 28.69 -50.55
C ILE A 45 -44.94 29.27 -51.93
N MET A 46 -46.19 29.62 -52.18
CA MET A 46 -46.58 30.38 -53.37
C MET A 46 -46.31 31.86 -53.14
N ILE A 47 -45.40 32.44 -53.91
CA ILE A 47 -45.27 33.89 -54.08
C ILE A 47 -45.55 34.17 -55.56
N ASP A 48 -46.68 34.81 -55.83
CA ASP A 48 -47.26 35.03 -57.17
C ASP A 48 -47.43 33.72 -57.96
N ASP A 49 -46.98 33.68 -59.23
CA ASP A 49 -47.13 32.56 -60.18
C ASP A 49 -45.89 31.63 -60.26
N SER A 50 -44.92 31.79 -59.34
CA SER A 50 -43.67 31.00 -59.35
C SER A 50 -43.66 29.95 -58.23
N ARG A 51 -43.44 28.69 -58.59
CA ARG A 51 -43.32 27.57 -57.64
C ARG A 51 -41.91 27.52 -57.05
N PHE A 52 -41.79 27.68 -55.73
CA PHE A 52 -40.56 27.41 -55.00
C PHE A 52 -40.70 26.07 -54.26
N SER A 53 -39.89 25.08 -54.66
CA SER A 53 -39.74 23.81 -53.92
C SER A 53 -38.54 23.90 -52.98
N LEU A 54 -38.79 23.90 -51.67
CA LEU A 54 -37.75 23.67 -50.67
C LEU A 54 -37.50 22.16 -50.55
N ILE A 55 -36.43 21.69 -51.17
CA ILE A 55 -35.95 20.31 -51.03
C ILE A 55 -35.17 20.22 -49.71
N PRO A 56 -35.42 19.24 -48.82
CA PRO A 56 -34.57 19.04 -47.66
C PRO A 56 -33.15 18.72 -48.14
N TYR A 57 -32.21 19.62 -47.90
CA TYR A 57 -30.80 19.36 -48.10
C TYR A 57 -30.27 18.68 -46.84
N LEU A 58 -29.56 17.56 -47.02
CA LEU A 58 -28.75 16.95 -45.96
C LEU A 58 -27.83 18.02 -45.39
N ILE A 59 -27.99 18.36 -44.10
CA ILE A 59 -27.06 19.24 -43.41
C ILE A 59 -25.69 18.56 -43.46
N LYS A 60 -24.85 18.98 -44.42
CA LYS A 60 -23.42 19.07 -44.15
C LYS A 60 -23.31 20.13 -43.07
N ILE A 61 -23.10 19.69 -41.84
CA ILE A 61 -22.83 20.59 -40.72
C ILE A 61 -21.62 21.42 -41.18
N SER A 62 -21.85 22.71 -41.41
CA SER A 62 -20.78 23.65 -41.75
C SER A 62 -19.76 23.63 -40.62
N GLU A 63 -18.47 23.63 -40.97
CA GLU A 63 -17.35 23.64 -40.02
C GLU A 63 -17.43 24.81 -39.00
N ASP A 64 -18.27 25.82 -39.25
CA ASP A 64 -18.37 27.05 -38.47
C ASP A 64 -19.41 27.06 -37.32
N GLU A 65 -20.13 25.96 -37.04
CA GLU A 65 -21.06 25.86 -35.86
C GLU A 65 -20.58 24.89 -34.76
N VAL A 66 -19.30 24.48 -34.76
CA VAL A 66 -18.79 23.44 -33.85
C VAL A 66 -18.03 24.04 -32.67
N MET A 67 -18.72 24.78 -31.79
CA MET A 67 -18.22 24.94 -30.42
C MET A 67 -19.05 24.07 -29.48
N SER A 68 -18.41 23.05 -28.90
CA SER A 68 -19.03 22.23 -27.87
C SER A 68 -19.38 23.10 -26.67
N LYS A 69 -20.68 23.19 -26.33
CA LYS A 69 -21.17 24.00 -25.20
C LYS A 69 -20.94 23.33 -23.84
N PHE A 70 -20.67 22.03 -23.87
CA PHE A 70 -20.37 21.14 -22.75
C PHE A 70 -19.18 20.25 -23.12
N ASP A 71 -18.63 19.49 -22.19
CA ASP A 71 -17.58 18.53 -22.53
C ASP A 71 -18.15 17.41 -23.41
N PHE A 72 -19.40 17.02 -23.13
CA PHE A 72 -20.08 15.89 -23.75
C PHE A 72 -21.61 16.10 -23.85
N ILE A 73 -22.22 15.77 -25.00
CA ILE A 73 -23.67 15.84 -25.22
C ILE A 73 -24.15 14.54 -25.88
N LEU A 74 -25.17 13.89 -25.31
CA LEU A 74 -25.91 12.82 -25.99
C LEU A 74 -27.29 13.34 -26.38
N SER A 75 -27.57 13.32 -27.68
CA SER A 75 -28.86 13.73 -28.23
C SER A 75 -29.58 12.51 -28.79
N PHE A 76 -30.65 12.09 -28.12
CA PHE A 76 -31.54 11.03 -28.55
C PHE A 76 -32.65 11.60 -29.43
N GLN A 77 -32.85 10.99 -30.58
CA GLN A 77 -33.89 11.35 -31.52
C GLN A 77 -34.82 10.15 -31.77
N HIS A 78 -36.13 10.40 -31.73
CA HIS A 78 -37.15 9.42 -32.10
C HIS A 78 -37.82 9.90 -33.37
N ASP A 79 -37.56 9.20 -34.48
CA ASP A 79 -38.29 9.37 -35.73
C ASP A 79 -39.61 8.61 -35.59
N LEU A 80 -40.70 9.36 -35.44
CA LEU A 80 -42.03 8.78 -35.22
C LEU A 80 -42.60 8.10 -36.46
N ASP A 81 -42.13 8.45 -37.66
CA ASP A 81 -42.62 7.90 -38.92
C ASP A 81 -41.98 6.54 -39.22
N LEU A 82 -40.68 6.42 -38.97
CA LEU A 82 -39.94 5.16 -39.09
C LEU A 82 -40.03 4.31 -37.82
N ASN A 83 -40.48 4.89 -36.71
CA ASN A 83 -40.41 4.33 -35.37
C ASN A 83 -38.98 3.87 -35.00
N GLU A 84 -37.99 4.66 -35.41
CA GLU A 84 -36.56 4.41 -35.18
C GLU A 84 -36.00 5.38 -34.14
N PHE A 85 -35.13 4.89 -33.27
CA PHE A 85 -34.35 5.71 -32.35
C PHE A 85 -32.93 5.87 -32.90
N SER A 86 -32.43 7.10 -32.89
CA SER A 86 -31.02 7.39 -33.13
C SER A 86 -30.43 8.18 -31.96
N CYS A 87 -29.12 8.04 -31.76
CA CYS A 87 -28.38 8.78 -30.76
C CYS A 87 -27.16 9.42 -31.43
N THR A 88 -27.03 10.73 -31.27
CA THR A 88 -25.85 11.48 -31.70
C THR A 88 -25.04 11.88 -30.49
N ILE A 89 -23.71 11.72 -30.56
CA ILE A 89 -22.78 12.12 -29.52
C ILE A 89 -21.94 13.27 -30.03
N ASN A 90 -22.05 14.43 -29.39
CA ASN A 90 -21.21 15.60 -29.64
C ASN A 90 -20.25 15.76 -28.45
N ALA A 91 -18.95 15.81 -28.71
CA ALA A 91 -17.94 15.88 -27.67
C ALA A 91 -16.90 16.96 -27.99
N SER A 92 -16.33 17.58 -26.95
CA SER A 92 -15.25 18.55 -27.11
C SER A 92 -13.98 17.85 -27.60
N VAL A 93 -13.40 18.34 -28.69
CA VAL A 93 -12.13 17.81 -29.26
C VAL A 93 -10.92 18.09 -28.38
N ASP A 94 -11.03 19.05 -27.46
CA ASP A 94 -9.97 19.34 -26.47
C ASP A 94 -9.86 18.24 -25.40
N LEU A 95 -10.94 17.45 -25.22
CA LEU A 95 -11.04 16.42 -24.18
C LEU A 95 -11.15 15.00 -24.75
N PHE A 96 -11.80 14.85 -25.91
CA PHE A 96 -12.12 13.55 -26.49
C PHE A 96 -11.57 13.42 -27.91
N ASN A 97 -10.94 12.28 -28.20
CA ASN A 97 -10.64 11.87 -29.56
C ASN A 97 -11.79 11.01 -30.13
N ALA A 98 -11.81 10.84 -31.46
CA ALA A 98 -12.85 10.08 -32.15
C ALA A 98 -12.97 8.62 -31.66
N GLU A 99 -11.84 7.97 -31.34
CA GLU A 99 -11.81 6.59 -30.83
C GLU A 99 -12.52 6.47 -29.48
N THR A 100 -12.32 7.44 -28.59
CA THR A 100 -12.97 7.50 -27.28
C THR A 100 -14.48 7.67 -27.42
N VAL A 101 -14.93 8.56 -28.31
CA VAL A 101 -16.36 8.77 -28.59
C VAL A 101 -17.00 7.51 -29.18
N CYS A 102 -16.34 6.86 -30.14
CA CYS A 102 -16.79 5.58 -30.69
C CYS A 102 -16.90 4.50 -29.61
N THR A 103 -15.93 4.43 -28.70
CA THR A 103 -15.94 3.47 -27.58
C THR A 103 -17.14 3.73 -26.65
N ILE A 104 -17.43 5.00 -26.33
CA ILE A 104 -18.61 5.35 -25.52
C ILE A 104 -19.90 4.91 -26.23
N ALA A 105 -20.02 5.15 -27.53
CA ALA A 105 -21.17 4.71 -28.32
C ALA A 105 -21.33 3.17 -28.31
N GLN A 106 -20.24 2.42 -28.46
CA GLN A 106 -20.24 0.96 -28.39
C GLN A 106 -20.68 0.45 -27.02
N ARG A 107 -20.24 1.09 -25.93
CA ARG A 107 -20.67 0.74 -24.57
C ARG A 107 -22.16 1.00 -24.36
N LEU A 108 -22.65 2.16 -24.80
CA LEU A 108 -24.08 2.49 -24.75
C LEU A 108 -24.91 1.44 -25.51
N GLN A 109 -24.47 1.08 -26.71
CA GLN A 109 -25.13 0.04 -27.51
C GLN A 109 -25.11 -1.33 -26.80
N ALA A 110 -23.97 -1.73 -26.24
CA ALA A 110 -23.83 -2.99 -25.51
C ALA A 110 -24.71 -3.04 -24.26
N MET A 111 -24.81 -1.93 -23.52
CA MET A 111 -25.69 -1.80 -22.35
C MET A 111 -27.16 -1.91 -22.73
N LEU A 112 -27.59 -1.18 -23.78
CA LEU A 112 -28.97 -1.24 -24.28
C LEU A 112 -29.32 -2.65 -24.75
N HIS A 113 -28.42 -3.32 -25.47
CA HIS A 113 -28.62 -4.69 -25.93
C HIS A 113 -28.78 -5.68 -24.76
N GLN A 114 -27.98 -5.56 -23.70
CA GLN A 114 -28.16 -6.34 -22.47
C GLN A 114 -29.52 -6.11 -21.81
N GLN A 115 -29.97 -4.86 -21.78
CA GLN A 115 -31.28 -4.51 -21.21
C GLN A 115 -32.44 -5.09 -22.04
N PHE A 116 -32.37 -5.02 -23.37
CA PHE A 116 -33.38 -5.60 -24.26
C PHE A 116 -33.46 -7.13 -24.13
N ILE A 117 -32.32 -7.83 -24.12
CA ILE A 117 -32.29 -9.29 -23.89
C ILE A 117 -32.91 -9.65 -22.53
N SER A 118 -32.60 -8.86 -21.50
CA SER A 118 -33.13 -9.08 -20.14
C SER A 118 -34.65 -8.89 -20.11
N PHE A 119 -35.16 -7.88 -20.80
CA PHE A 119 -36.59 -7.64 -20.96
C PHE A 119 -37.29 -8.80 -21.69
N ASP A 120 -36.74 -9.24 -22.83
CA ASP A 120 -37.30 -10.34 -23.63
C ASP A 120 -37.30 -11.68 -22.87
N SER A 121 -36.29 -11.91 -22.03
CA SER A 121 -36.19 -13.11 -21.18
C SER A 121 -37.03 -13.02 -19.89
N GLN A 122 -37.76 -11.91 -19.65
CA GLN A 122 -38.47 -11.61 -18.39
C GLN A 122 -37.58 -11.65 -17.14
N ILE A 123 -36.27 -11.54 -17.33
CA ILE A 123 -35.30 -11.43 -16.24
C ILE A 123 -35.11 -9.93 -15.99
N ASN A 124 -35.76 -9.40 -14.96
CA ASN A 124 -35.54 -8.02 -14.54
C ASN A 124 -34.16 -7.89 -13.87
N LYS A 125 -33.12 -7.59 -14.66
CA LYS A 125 -31.80 -7.24 -14.14
C LYS A 125 -31.78 -5.81 -13.60
N PRO A 126 -31.30 -5.57 -12.37
CA PRO A 126 -30.97 -4.24 -11.87
C PRO A 126 -29.99 -3.51 -12.80
N ILE A 127 -30.12 -2.18 -12.90
CA ILE A 127 -29.21 -1.34 -13.71
C ILE A 127 -27.75 -1.52 -13.28
N CYS A 128 -27.49 -1.73 -11.99
CA CYS A 128 -26.16 -1.96 -11.45
C CYS A 128 -25.53 -3.31 -11.86
N GLU A 129 -26.29 -4.22 -12.47
CA GLU A 129 -25.77 -5.49 -13.01
C GLU A 129 -25.49 -5.41 -14.53
N LEU A 130 -25.73 -4.26 -15.17
CA LEU A 130 -25.43 -4.08 -16.58
C LEU A 130 -23.94 -3.78 -16.77
N SER A 131 -23.24 -4.64 -17.51
CA SER A 131 -21.82 -4.49 -17.77
C SER A 131 -21.56 -3.43 -18.83
N LEU A 132 -20.65 -2.49 -18.54
CA LEU A 132 -20.11 -1.56 -19.54
C LEU A 132 -18.86 -2.10 -20.23
N VAL A 133 -18.32 -3.24 -19.79
CA VAL A 133 -17.13 -3.87 -20.37
C VAL A 133 -17.47 -4.51 -21.71
N LEU A 134 -16.68 -4.19 -22.74
CA LEU A 134 -16.81 -4.73 -24.09
C LEU A 134 -16.10 -6.09 -24.20
N SER A 135 -16.48 -6.91 -25.18
CA SER A 135 -15.95 -8.28 -25.34
C SER A 135 -14.43 -8.35 -25.52
N ASN A 136 -13.83 -7.38 -26.23
CA ASN A 136 -12.37 -7.29 -26.40
C ASN A 136 -11.66 -6.98 -25.08
N GLU A 137 -12.28 -6.18 -24.21
CA GLU A 137 -11.74 -5.86 -22.89
C GLU A 137 -11.84 -7.05 -21.93
N GLN A 138 -12.96 -7.79 -21.99
CA GLN A 138 -13.11 -9.04 -21.25
C GLN A 138 -12.00 -10.03 -21.57
N TYR A 139 -11.64 -10.16 -22.86
CA TYR A 139 -10.51 -10.99 -23.27
C TYR A 139 -9.18 -10.52 -22.67
N LEU A 140 -8.91 -9.20 -22.66
CA LEU A 140 -7.70 -8.66 -22.05
C LEU A 140 -7.66 -8.90 -20.54
N MET A 141 -8.78 -8.69 -19.84
CA MET A 141 -8.92 -8.97 -18.41
C MET A 141 -8.69 -10.47 -18.08
N GLN A 142 -9.20 -11.37 -18.92
CA GLN A 142 -8.95 -12.80 -18.79
C GLN A 142 -7.47 -13.14 -19.03
N SER A 143 -6.85 -12.52 -20.05
CA SER A 143 -5.44 -12.71 -20.34
C SER A 143 -4.54 -12.21 -19.20
N LEU A 144 -4.91 -11.14 -18.51
CA LEU A 144 -4.21 -10.62 -17.33
C LEU A 144 -4.17 -11.67 -16.19
N ASN A 145 -5.26 -12.43 -16.04
CA ASN A 145 -5.42 -13.44 -14.99
C ASN A 145 -5.05 -14.86 -15.44
N ASN A 146 -4.44 -15.03 -16.61
CA ASN A 146 -3.91 -16.31 -17.05
C ASN A 146 -2.55 -16.59 -16.42
N THR A 147 -2.55 -16.78 -15.09
CA THR A 147 -1.37 -16.83 -14.23
C THR A 147 -1.11 -18.20 -13.64
N GLN A 148 -1.91 -19.21 -14.01
CA GLN A 148 -1.83 -20.55 -13.44
C GLN A 148 -0.49 -21.22 -13.77
N VAL A 149 0.28 -21.54 -12.74
CA VAL A 149 1.57 -22.22 -12.84
C VAL A 149 1.63 -23.35 -11.81
N SER A 150 1.86 -24.57 -12.27
CA SER A 150 2.08 -25.71 -11.38
C SER A 150 3.53 -25.73 -10.92
N PHE A 151 3.79 -25.27 -9.70
CA PHE A 151 5.09 -25.47 -9.06
C PHE A 151 5.25 -26.90 -8.52
N ALA A 152 6.46 -27.46 -8.62
CA ALA A 152 6.76 -28.76 -8.05
C ALA A 152 6.65 -28.70 -6.51
N SER A 153 5.93 -29.65 -5.91
CA SER A 153 5.66 -29.74 -4.46
C SER A 153 4.75 -28.62 -3.90
N PRO A 154 3.43 -28.67 -4.15
CA PRO A 154 2.46 -27.73 -3.59
C PRO A 154 2.09 -27.97 -2.12
N LEU A 155 2.68 -28.96 -1.44
CA LEU A 155 2.27 -29.42 -0.10
C LEU A 155 3.38 -29.35 0.96
N THR A 156 4.38 -28.49 0.78
CA THR A 156 5.49 -28.31 1.73
C THR A 156 5.27 -27.10 2.64
N CYS A 157 6.03 -27.05 3.73
CA CYS A 157 6.11 -25.90 4.63
C CYS A 157 7.48 -25.23 4.50
N ILE A 158 7.62 -24.03 5.04
CA ILE A 158 8.84 -23.20 4.92
C ILE A 158 10.08 -23.97 5.41
N HIS A 159 10.00 -24.62 6.58
CA HIS A 159 11.13 -25.40 7.11
C HIS A 159 11.45 -26.66 6.27
N HIS A 160 10.48 -27.23 5.56
CA HIS A 160 10.74 -28.35 4.64
C HIS A 160 11.57 -27.91 3.43
N GLU A 161 11.21 -26.78 2.82
CA GLU A 161 11.95 -26.18 1.70
C GLU A 161 13.36 -25.73 2.14
N PHE A 162 13.49 -25.14 3.31
CA PHE A 162 14.79 -24.80 3.88
C PHE A 162 15.68 -26.04 4.07
N ALA A 163 15.16 -27.10 4.70
CA ALA A 163 15.89 -28.35 4.90
C ALA A 163 16.30 -29.00 3.56
N TYR A 164 15.44 -28.90 2.54
CA TYR A 164 15.77 -29.33 1.18
C TYR A 164 16.99 -28.59 0.62
N GLN A 165 17.05 -27.26 0.77
CA GLN A 165 18.23 -26.49 0.34
C GLN A 165 19.49 -26.86 1.13
N VAL A 166 19.38 -27.09 2.44
CA VAL A 166 20.52 -27.51 3.27
C VAL A 166 21.09 -28.86 2.79
N MET A 167 20.23 -29.84 2.47
CA MET A 167 20.68 -31.13 1.94
C MET A 167 21.40 -30.99 0.59
N LYS A 168 20.95 -30.06 -0.26
CA LYS A 168 21.51 -29.86 -1.60
C LYS A 168 22.80 -29.00 -1.57
N HIS A 169 22.88 -28.03 -0.67
CA HIS A 169 23.95 -27.01 -0.64
C HIS A 169 24.48 -26.75 0.79
N PRO A 170 24.95 -27.77 1.53
CA PRO A 170 25.24 -27.64 2.97
C PRO A 170 26.33 -26.62 3.29
N GLN A 171 27.35 -26.50 2.43
CA GLN A 171 28.52 -25.65 2.64
C GLN A 171 28.37 -24.25 2.05
N LYS A 172 27.22 -23.93 1.46
CA LYS A 172 26.97 -22.60 0.92
C LYS A 172 26.72 -21.63 2.06
N LEU A 173 27.15 -20.39 1.91
CA LEU A 173 26.90 -19.32 2.87
C LEU A 173 25.39 -19.00 2.91
N ALA A 174 24.75 -19.18 4.07
CA ALA A 174 23.33 -18.89 4.26
C ALA A 174 23.10 -17.48 4.77
N VAL A 175 23.82 -17.08 5.82
CA VAL A 175 23.70 -15.77 6.44
C VAL A 175 25.06 -15.22 6.86
N GLU A 176 25.29 -13.93 6.68
CA GLU A 176 26.46 -13.22 7.18
C GLU A 176 26.08 -11.89 7.85
N LEU A 177 26.84 -11.52 8.89
CA LEU A 177 26.79 -10.23 9.59
C LEU A 177 28.23 -9.83 9.92
N ASP A 178 28.73 -8.79 9.27
CA ASP A 178 30.13 -8.35 9.37
C ASP A 178 31.14 -9.50 9.16
N GLU A 179 31.89 -9.91 10.20
CA GLU A 179 32.83 -11.03 10.16
C GLU A 179 32.21 -12.38 10.56
N GLN A 180 31.00 -12.38 11.10
CA GLN A 180 30.29 -13.59 11.47
C GLN A 180 29.52 -14.16 10.27
N SER A 181 29.53 -15.47 10.12
CA SER A 181 28.85 -16.15 9.03
C SER A 181 28.39 -17.54 9.43
N LEU A 182 27.32 -18.02 8.81
CA LEU A 182 26.83 -19.38 8.93
C LEU A 182 26.54 -19.93 7.53
N THR A 183 27.09 -21.11 7.25
CA THR A 183 26.66 -21.93 6.13
C THR A 183 25.24 -22.47 6.35
N TYR A 184 24.62 -23.00 5.31
CA TYR A 184 23.31 -23.65 5.41
C TYR A 184 23.30 -24.78 6.45
N CYS A 185 24.37 -25.59 6.51
CA CYS A 185 24.49 -26.67 7.48
C CYS A 185 24.66 -26.16 8.92
N GLU A 186 25.46 -25.11 9.12
CA GLU A 186 25.64 -24.50 10.45
C GLU A 186 24.39 -23.78 10.93
N LEU A 187 23.69 -23.08 10.03
CA LEU A 187 22.41 -22.46 10.33
C LEU A 187 21.37 -23.52 10.74
N LEU A 188 21.27 -24.63 9.99
CA LEU A 188 20.37 -25.72 10.33
C LEU A 188 20.66 -26.28 11.72
N TYR A 189 21.94 -26.46 12.09
CA TYR A 189 22.31 -26.94 13.42
C TYR A 189 21.74 -26.05 14.53
N TYR A 190 21.93 -24.74 14.47
CA TYR A 190 21.40 -23.82 15.49
C TYR A 190 19.87 -23.73 15.47
N VAL A 191 19.26 -23.79 14.30
CA VAL A 191 17.79 -23.86 14.14
C VAL A 191 17.23 -25.14 14.78
N GLN A 192 17.91 -26.27 14.63
CA GLN A 192 17.53 -27.53 15.25
C GLN A 192 17.66 -27.49 16.77
N VAL A 193 18.77 -26.96 17.29
CA VAL A 193 18.95 -26.74 18.74
C VAL A 193 17.79 -25.92 19.31
N LEU A 194 17.50 -24.77 18.69
CA LEU A 194 16.42 -23.91 19.16
C LEU A 194 15.05 -24.59 19.05
N SER A 195 14.72 -25.17 17.90
CA SER A 195 13.42 -25.85 17.70
C SER A 195 13.23 -27.02 18.68
N PHE A 196 14.29 -27.76 19.01
CA PHE A 196 14.24 -28.82 20.00
C PHE A 196 13.91 -28.26 21.39
N THR A 197 14.58 -27.19 21.82
CA THR A 197 14.27 -26.51 23.08
C THR A 197 12.83 -25.99 23.09
N LEU A 198 12.36 -25.37 22.00
CA LEU A 198 10.98 -24.89 21.89
C LEU A 198 9.96 -26.01 22.08
N VAL A 199 10.16 -27.16 21.43
CA VAL A 199 9.24 -28.31 21.51
C VAL A 199 9.34 -29.02 22.85
N ASN A 200 10.54 -29.32 23.35
CA ASN A 200 10.70 -30.22 24.50
C ASN A 200 10.69 -29.49 25.85
N GLU A 201 11.22 -28.27 25.92
CA GLU A 201 11.28 -27.51 27.18
C GLU A 201 10.09 -26.56 27.31
N TYR A 202 9.71 -25.89 26.21
CA TYR A 202 8.63 -24.89 26.20
C TYR A 202 7.29 -25.41 25.66
N GLN A 203 7.27 -26.67 25.17
CA GLN A 203 6.06 -27.38 24.72
C GLN A 203 5.33 -26.64 23.59
N VAL A 204 6.08 -26.00 22.68
CA VAL A 204 5.52 -25.40 21.47
C VAL A 204 4.90 -26.49 20.59
N PHE A 205 3.69 -26.24 20.10
CA PHE A 205 2.91 -27.17 19.26
C PHE A 205 2.47 -26.52 17.94
N PRO A 206 2.08 -27.31 16.91
CA PRO A 206 1.59 -26.78 15.63
C PRO A 206 0.54 -25.68 15.78
N GLY A 207 0.78 -24.55 15.13
CA GLY A 207 -0.17 -23.43 15.13
C GLY A 207 -0.10 -22.53 16.37
N GLU A 208 0.74 -22.83 17.36
CA GLU A 208 0.98 -21.92 18.48
C GLU A 208 1.75 -20.68 17.99
N VAL A 209 1.23 -19.48 18.27
CA VAL A 209 1.93 -18.24 17.96
C VAL A 209 3.11 -18.05 18.92
N VAL A 210 4.30 -17.86 18.36
CA VAL A 210 5.50 -17.51 19.10
C VAL A 210 5.97 -16.14 18.62
N CYS A 211 5.87 -15.16 19.52
CA CYS A 211 6.37 -13.82 19.25
C CYS A 211 7.89 -13.78 19.31
N GLN A 212 8.52 -12.94 18.49
CA GLN A 212 9.97 -12.69 18.53
C GLN A 212 10.25 -11.19 18.55
N CYS A 213 11.01 -10.74 19.54
CA CYS A 213 11.42 -9.35 19.69
C CYS A 213 12.95 -9.30 19.80
N VAL A 214 13.64 -9.25 18.66
CA VAL A 214 15.10 -9.34 18.58
C VAL A 214 15.62 -8.30 17.58
N GLU A 215 16.74 -7.64 17.90
CA GLU A 215 17.42 -6.74 16.96
C GLU A 215 18.13 -7.53 15.85
N ARG A 216 18.48 -6.86 14.74
CA ARG A 216 19.19 -7.52 13.63
C ARG A 216 20.45 -8.23 14.12
N SER A 217 20.49 -9.53 13.86
CA SER A 217 21.51 -10.45 14.37
C SER A 217 21.39 -11.80 13.66
N LEU A 218 22.39 -12.68 13.82
CA LEU A 218 22.24 -14.08 13.41
C LEU A 218 21.15 -14.78 14.23
N SER A 219 21.03 -14.45 15.52
CA SER A 219 20.00 -14.96 16.43
C SER A 219 18.58 -14.65 15.95
N MET A 220 18.36 -13.52 15.26
CA MET A 220 17.08 -13.22 14.60
C MET A 220 16.70 -14.28 13.56
N VAL A 221 17.64 -14.65 12.67
CA VAL A 221 17.40 -15.64 11.62
C VAL A 221 17.20 -17.03 12.21
N ILE A 222 18.01 -17.40 13.20
CA ILE A 222 17.89 -18.66 13.92
C ILE A 222 16.54 -18.75 14.64
N GLY A 223 16.10 -17.66 15.28
CA GLY A 223 14.79 -17.54 15.93
C GLY A 223 13.63 -17.80 14.99
N ILE A 224 13.63 -17.11 13.83
CA ILE A 224 12.59 -17.24 12.81
C ILE A 224 12.48 -18.70 12.35
N MET A 225 13.60 -19.27 11.88
CA MET A 225 13.60 -20.61 11.33
C MET A 225 13.40 -21.68 12.42
N GLY A 226 13.80 -21.41 13.67
CA GLY A 226 13.58 -22.27 14.83
C GLY A 226 12.11 -22.37 15.21
N ILE A 227 11.37 -21.26 15.18
CA ILE A 227 9.90 -21.23 15.37
C ILE A 227 9.22 -22.04 14.26
N GLU A 228 9.57 -21.75 12.99
CA GLU A 228 9.03 -22.45 11.83
C GLU A 228 9.29 -23.96 11.90
N MET A 229 10.48 -24.39 12.33
CA MET A 229 10.84 -25.80 12.47
C MET A 229 10.21 -26.47 13.70
N ALA A 230 9.85 -25.70 14.73
CA ALA A 230 9.04 -26.19 15.85
C ALA A 230 7.54 -26.33 15.50
N GLY A 231 7.12 -25.88 14.31
CA GLY A 231 5.72 -25.83 13.87
C GLY A 231 4.93 -24.66 14.48
N GLY A 232 5.61 -23.73 15.15
CA GLY A 232 5.00 -22.52 15.67
C GLY A 232 4.75 -21.50 14.55
N VAL A 233 3.88 -20.53 14.85
CA VAL A 233 3.56 -19.41 13.96
C VAL A 233 4.44 -18.23 14.32
N TYR A 234 5.30 -17.81 13.40
CA TYR A 234 6.21 -16.68 13.62
C TYR A 234 5.45 -15.35 13.69
N CYS A 235 5.64 -14.59 14.77
CA CYS A 235 5.09 -13.23 14.88
C CYS A 235 6.17 -12.21 15.30
N PRO A 236 6.69 -11.38 14.37
CA PRO A 236 7.68 -10.37 14.70
C PRO A 236 7.09 -9.23 15.53
N LEU A 237 7.83 -8.85 16.57
CA LEU A 237 7.63 -7.64 17.35
C LEU A 237 8.82 -6.69 17.11
N SER A 238 8.54 -5.40 17.03
CA SER A 238 9.57 -4.38 16.86
C SER A 238 10.30 -4.14 18.19
N PRO A 239 11.64 -4.32 18.25
CA PRO A 239 12.44 -3.90 19.40
C PRO A 239 12.34 -2.41 19.71
N ARG A 240 11.79 -1.60 18.80
CA ARG A 240 11.63 -0.15 18.99
C ARG A 240 10.29 0.23 19.60
N ASP A 241 9.35 -0.71 19.70
CA ASP A 241 8.02 -0.42 20.23
C ASP A 241 8.07 -0.22 21.76
N PRO A 242 7.22 0.67 22.30
CA PRO A 242 7.11 0.87 23.74
C PRO A 242 6.52 -0.38 24.42
N ARG A 243 6.87 -0.58 25.70
CA ARG A 243 6.46 -1.77 26.48
C ARG A 243 4.94 -2.03 26.43
N HIS A 244 4.12 -1.02 26.69
CA HIS A 244 2.66 -1.15 26.66
C HIS A 244 2.13 -1.64 25.31
N ARG A 245 2.75 -1.22 24.20
CA ARG A 245 2.38 -1.72 22.88
C ARG A 245 2.76 -3.19 22.72
N LEU A 246 3.98 -3.57 23.13
CA LEU A 246 4.42 -4.97 23.09
C LEU A 246 3.50 -5.88 23.89
N GLU A 247 3.09 -5.48 25.10
CA GLU A 247 2.09 -6.18 25.92
C GLU A 247 0.75 -6.33 25.20
N THR A 248 0.26 -5.26 24.57
CA THR A 248 -0.99 -5.30 23.81
C THR A 248 -0.90 -6.30 22.66
N LEU A 249 0.21 -6.30 21.92
CA LEU A 249 0.42 -7.20 20.77
C LEU A 249 0.55 -8.66 21.21
N THR A 250 1.30 -8.95 22.28
CA THR A 250 1.42 -10.32 22.81
C THR A 250 0.11 -10.85 23.40
N GLN A 251 -0.68 -9.99 24.05
CA GLN A 251 -2.02 -10.34 24.50
C GLN A 251 -2.97 -10.64 23.33
N GLN A 252 -2.92 -9.85 22.26
CA GLN A 252 -3.72 -10.06 21.05
C GLN A 252 -3.38 -11.38 20.34
N THR A 253 -2.11 -11.80 20.34
CA THR A 253 -1.71 -13.09 19.78
C THR A 253 -1.93 -14.27 20.72
N GLN A 254 -2.23 -14.01 22.00
CA GLN A 254 -2.25 -15.03 23.06
C GLN A 254 -0.94 -15.81 23.17
N SER A 255 0.18 -15.20 22.76
CA SER A 255 1.50 -15.83 22.79
C SER A 255 1.92 -16.08 24.24
N ARG A 256 2.24 -17.32 24.59
CA ARG A 256 2.76 -17.68 25.93
C ARG A 256 4.26 -17.44 26.07
N LEU A 257 4.96 -17.43 24.93
CA LEU A 257 6.41 -17.38 24.81
C LEU A 257 6.81 -16.22 23.90
N VAL A 258 7.83 -15.47 24.28
CA VAL A 258 8.49 -14.49 23.41
C VAL A 258 9.97 -14.84 23.32
N LEU A 259 10.47 -14.98 22.09
CA LEU A 259 11.89 -15.08 21.84
C LEU A 259 12.51 -13.69 21.89
N VAL A 260 13.53 -13.55 22.72
CA VAL A 260 14.26 -12.29 22.95
C VAL A 260 15.75 -12.55 22.82
N HIS A 261 16.52 -11.46 22.88
CA HIS A 261 17.95 -11.53 23.15
C HIS A 261 18.28 -10.58 24.30
N HIS A 262 19.52 -10.58 24.76
CA HIS A 262 19.93 -9.82 25.94
C HIS A 262 19.52 -8.33 25.93
N LEU A 263 19.47 -7.67 24.75
CA LEU A 263 19.08 -6.26 24.63
C LEU A 263 17.57 -6.00 24.76
N THR A 264 16.72 -6.98 24.43
CA THR A 264 15.26 -6.81 24.43
C THR A 264 14.57 -7.51 25.58
N LYS A 265 15.27 -8.38 26.32
CA LYS A 265 14.70 -9.14 27.45
C LYS A 265 14.01 -8.26 28.48
N THR A 266 14.54 -7.07 28.77
CA THR A 266 13.99 -6.13 29.78
C THR A 266 12.71 -5.40 29.34
N LYS A 267 12.27 -5.61 28.10
CA LYS A 267 11.04 -5.02 27.57
C LYS A 267 9.78 -5.79 27.95
N PHE A 268 9.92 -7.03 28.39
CA PHE A 268 8.81 -7.88 28.77
C PHE A 268 8.82 -8.09 30.28
N ASP A 269 7.63 -8.07 30.88
CA ASP A 269 7.43 -8.33 32.29
C ASP A 269 7.35 -9.84 32.55
N ASP A 270 7.38 -10.24 33.83
CA ASP A 270 7.40 -11.65 34.25
C ASP A 270 6.11 -12.43 33.89
N ASP A 271 5.05 -11.73 33.45
CA ASP A 271 3.77 -12.32 33.06
C ASP A 271 3.84 -13.12 31.74
N ILE A 272 4.88 -12.92 30.92
CA ILE A 272 5.11 -13.66 29.68
C ILE A 272 6.48 -14.33 29.71
N VAL A 273 6.53 -15.61 29.30
CA VAL A 273 7.78 -16.36 29.29
C VAL A 273 8.71 -15.77 28.23
N SER A 274 9.84 -15.21 28.65
CA SER A 274 10.84 -14.62 27.76
C SER A 274 12.05 -15.56 27.63
N LEU A 275 12.24 -16.14 26.45
CA LEU A 275 13.36 -17.03 26.15
C LEU A 275 14.46 -16.28 25.41
N ASP A 276 15.62 -16.17 26.05
CA ASP A 276 16.81 -15.58 25.45
C ASP A 276 17.48 -16.57 24.49
N ILE A 277 17.43 -16.27 23.18
CA ILE A 277 17.98 -17.12 22.12
C ILE A 277 19.48 -17.34 22.34
N ASP A 278 20.24 -16.30 22.68
CA ASP A 278 21.70 -16.38 22.83
C ASP A 278 22.08 -17.34 23.98
N SER A 279 21.28 -17.37 25.04
CA SER A 279 21.44 -18.30 26.17
C SER A 279 21.20 -19.75 25.76
N VAL A 280 20.19 -20.03 24.93
CA VAL A 280 19.94 -21.39 24.40
C VAL A 280 21.10 -21.84 23.52
N LEU A 281 21.55 -20.96 22.64
CA LEU A 281 22.62 -21.27 21.68
C LEU A 281 24.00 -21.41 22.33
N THR A 282 24.20 -20.99 23.58
CA THR A 282 25.48 -21.14 24.30
C THR A 282 25.48 -22.29 25.30
N SER A 283 24.33 -22.61 25.91
CA SER A 283 24.20 -23.68 26.91
C SER A 283 24.12 -25.08 26.31
N ASN A 284 23.54 -25.21 25.12
CA ASN A 284 23.16 -26.51 24.54
C ASN A 284 24.13 -27.06 23.47
N VAL A 285 25.23 -26.37 23.16
CA VAL A 285 26.13 -26.73 22.03
C VAL A 285 26.84 -28.07 22.23
N THR A 286 27.01 -28.54 23.47
CA THR A 286 27.85 -29.72 23.76
C THR A 286 27.11 -31.04 23.98
N GLU A 287 25.78 -31.07 24.14
CA GLU A 287 25.05 -32.30 24.52
C GLU A 287 24.11 -32.88 23.46
N TYR A 288 23.77 -32.15 22.40
CA TYR A 288 22.91 -32.68 21.35
C TYR A 288 23.73 -33.36 20.25
N VAL A 289 23.76 -34.70 20.26
CA VAL A 289 24.04 -35.49 19.06
C VAL A 289 22.82 -35.33 18.15
N ILE A 290 22.79 -34.22 17.40
CA ILE A 290 21.72 -33.98 16.43
C ILE A 290 21.99 -34.91 15.25
N ASP A 291 21.13 -35.91 15.11
CA ASP A 291 20.97 -36.64 13.86
C ASP A 291 20.44 -35.59 12.87
N VAL A 292 21.34 -35.00 12.06
CA VAL A 292 21.17 -33.78 11.25
C VAL A 292 19.89 -33.77 10.39
N ILE A 293 19.29 -34.94 10.19
CA ILE A 293 18.16 -35.18 9.30
C ILE A 293 16.82 -35.39 10.04
N ARG A 294 16.79 -35.54 11.38
CA ARG A 294 15.51 -35.56 12.10
C ARG A 294 14.96 -34.14 12.22
N LEU A 295 14.23 -33.73 11.19
CA LEU A 295 13.18 -32.72 11.31
C LEU A 295 12.36 -33.04 12.58
N SER A 296 11.95 -32.00 13.30
CA SER A 296 11.08 -32.15 14.46
C SER A 296 9.93 -33.10 14.09
N LYS A 297 9.48 -33.98 15.00
CA LYS A 297 8.36 -34.90 14.73
C LYS A 297 7.02 -34.17 14.52
N VAL A 298 7.07 -32.85 14.43
CA VAL A 298 5.94 -31.95 14.35
C VAL A 298 5.37 -32.03 12.94
N THR A 299 4.10 -32.36 12.83
CA THR A 299 3.40 -32.45 11.54
C THR A 299 2.67 -31.14 11.30
N THR A 300 3.13 -30.35 10.33
CA THR A 300 2.45 -29.18 9.78
C THR A 300 2.19 -29.40 8.30
N VAL A 301 1.17 -28.74 7.76
CA VAL A 301 0.81 -28.79 6.34
C VAL A 301 0.85 -27.40 5.70
N SER A 302 0.80 -27.35 4.37
CA SER A 302 0.88 -26.09 3.62
C SER A 302 -0.25 -25.10 3.94
N ASP A 303 -1.41 -25.59 4.39
CA ASP A 303 -2.57 -24.77 4.76
C ASP A 303 -2.49 -24.18 6.18
N ASP A 304 -1.55 -24.62 7.01
CA ASP A 304 -1.34 -24.06 8.33
C ASP A 304 -0.77 -22.63 8.22
N THR A 305 -1.07 -21.79 9.23
CA THR A 305 -0.50 -20.44 9.31
C THR A 305 1.00 -20.55 9.56
N ALA A 306 1.80 -19.88 8.72
CA ALA A 306 3.25 -19.80 8.88
C ALA A 306 3.63 -18.63 9.78
N TYR A 307 3.10 -17.44 9.47
CA TYR A 307 3.45 -16.23 10.18
C TYR A 307 2.29 -15.24 10.28
N ILE A 308 2.43 -14.31 11.23
CA ILE A 308 1.49 -13.23 11.50
C ILE A 308 2.24 -11.90 11.46
N ILE A 309 1.81 -11.00 10.58
CA ILE A 309 2.29 -9.61 10.58
C ILE A 309 1.19 -8.69 11.09
N PHE A 310 1.52 -7.85 12.08
CA PHE A 310 0.63 -6.79 12.52
C PHE A 310 0.62 -5.64 11.54
N THR A 311 -0.58 -5.24 11.12
CA THR A 311 -0.82 -4.04 10.33
C THR A 311 -1.58 -3.00 11.17
N SER A 312 -1.40 -1.72 10.87
CA SER A 312 -2.21 -0.66 11.46
C SER A 312 -3.70 -0.89 11.19
N GLY A 313 -4.56 -0.57 12.16
CA GLY A 313 -5.99 -0.86 12.05
C GLY A 313 -6.88 0.36 12.00
N SER A 314 -7.76 0.43 11.00
CA SER A 314 -8.78 1.48 10.86
C SER A 314 -9.72 1.66 12.06
N THR A 315 -9.89 0.64 12.92
CA THR A 315 -10.65 0.72 14.19
C THR A 315 -9.85 1.33 15.34
N GLY A 316 -8.57 1.61 15.10
CA GLY A 316 -7.58 2.15 16.02
C GLY A 316 -6.84 1.12 16.87
N THR A 317 -6.92 -0.17 16.51
CA THR A 317 -6.16 -1.27 17.13
C THR A 317 -5.44 -2.04 16.03
N PRO A 318 -4.16 -2.42 16.20
CA PRO A 318 -3.44 -3.27 15.26
C PRO A 318 -4.21 -4.55 14.91
N LYS A 319 -4.05 -5.02 13.67
CA LYS A 319 -4.70 -6.21 13.13
C LYS A 319 -3.64 -7.23 12.74
N ALA A 320 -3.75 -8.46 13.26
CA ALA A 320 -2.80 -9.55 13.03
C ALA A 320 -3.18 -10.34 11.75
N ALA A 321 -2.54 -10.04 10.62
CA ALA A 321 -2.81 -10.72 9.35
C ALA A 321 -2.10 -12.08 9.29
N GLN A 322 -2.85 -13.16 9.05
CA GLN A 322 -2.34 -14.54 9.03
C GLN A 322 -2.02 -15.02 7.61
N THR A 323 -0.78 -15.43 7.37
CA THR A 323 -0.34 -15.99 6.08
C THR A 323 -0.01 -17.47 6.22
N ARG A 324 -0.46 -18.31 5.27
CA ARG A 324 -0.17 -19.75 5.26
C ARG A 324 1.19 -20.06 4.66
N HIS A 325 1.76 -21.22 4.98
CA HIS A 325 3.00 -21.67 4.35
C HIS A 325 2.87 -21.74 2.82
N GLY A 326 1.75 -22.28 2.33
CA GLY A 326 1.47 -22.40 0.89
C GLY A 326 1.42 -21.05 0.18
N ASN A 327 0.80 -20.04 0.80
CA ASN A 327 0.77 -18.67 0.25
C ASN A 327 2.19 -18.14 0.03
N PHE A 328 3.04 -18.26 1.06
CA PHE A 328 4.39 -17.73 1.02
C PHE A 328 5.31 -18.48 0.06
N ILE A 329 5.24 -19.82 0.05
CA ILE A 329 6.06 -20.64 -0.85
C ILE A 329 5.71 -20.34 -2.31
N ASP A 330 4.43 -20.19 -2.64
CA ASP A 330 4.01 -19.85 -4.00
C ASP A 330 4.54 -18.46 -4.40
N LEU A 331 4.44 -17.47 -3.51
CA LEU A 331 5.03 -16.14 -3.71
C LEU A 331 6.53 -16.21 -3.99
N VAL A 332 7.29 -16.97 -3.19
CA VAL A 332 8.74 -17.14 -3.38
C VAL A 332 9.06 -17.76 -4.74
N ARG A 333 8.30 -18.79 -5.15
CA ARG A 333 8.47 -19.44 -6.46
C ARG A 333 8.04 -18.55 -7.62
N SER A 334 7.02 -17.73 -7.44
CA SER A 334 6.59 -16.70 -8.39
C SER A 334 7.69 -15.67 -8.62
N ILE A 335 8.32 -15.18 -7.56
CA ILE A 335 9.47 -14.26 -7.62
C ILE A 335 10.66 -14.90 -8.34
N GLN A 336 10.96 -16.17 -8.05
CA GLN A 336 12.01 -16.92 -8.73
C GLN A 336 11.71 -17.08 -10.23
N ASN A 337 10.47 -17.46 -10.57
CA ASN A 337 10.01 -17.64 -11.95
C ASN A 337 10.06 -16.33 -12.75
N ALA A 338 9.81 -15.20 -12.09
CA ALA A 338 9.99 -13.87 -12.67
C ALA A 338 11.46 -13.44 -12.85
N GLY A 339 12.42 -14.23 -12.38
CA GLY A 339 13.87 -13.95 -12.48
C GLY A 339 14.38 -12.88 -11.51
N VAL A 340 13.55 -12.50 -10.53
CA VAL A 340 13.84 -11.40 -9.58
C VAL A 340 14.92 -11.82 -8.57
N LEU A 341 14.84 -13.06 -8.07
CA LEU A 341 15.75 -13.63 -7.06
C LEU A 341 16.07 -15.10 -7.41
N ASN A 342 17.31 -15.52 -7.19
CA ASN A 342 17.80 -16.89 -7.41
C ASN A 342 18.93 -17.25 -6.45
N GLU A 343 19.42 -18.48 -6.56
CA GLU A 343 20.44 -19.03 -5.65
C GLU A 343 21.77 -18.27 -5.65
N GLN A 344 22.15 -17.56 -6.71
CA GLN A 344 23.42 -16.82 -6.77
C GLN A 344 23.35 -15.46 -6.06
N ASP A 345 22.18 -15.06 -5.58
CA ASP A 345 21.99 -13.74 -5.02
C ASP A 345 22.47 -13.60 -3.59
N LYS A 346 22.86 -12.35 -3.30
CA LYS A 346 23.09 -11.83 -1.96
C LYS A 346 22.06 -10.76 -1.69
N VAL A 347 21.19 -11.01 -0.72
CA VAL A 347 20.07 -10.14 -0.35
C VAL A 347 20.44 -9.41 0.94
N SER A 348 20.39 -8.08 0.93
CA SER A 348 20.59 -7.33 2.18
C SER A 348 19.31 -7.28 3.00
N GLN A 349 19.39 -7.60 4.29
CA GLN A 349 18.27 -7.48 5.23
C GLN A 349 18.19 -6.02 5.73
N ILE A 350 17.33 -5.23 5.08
CA ILE A 350 17.17 -3.79 5.37
C ILE A 350 15.82 -3.44 5.97
N CYS A 351 14.82 -4.31 5.79
CA CYS A 351 13.48 -4.04 6.26
C CYS A 351 13.38 -4.19 7.78
N ALA A 352 12.41 -3.53 8.40
CA ALA A 352 12.12 -3.74 9.82
C ALA A 352 11.29 -5.02 9.98
N PRO A 353 11.41 -5.75 11.10
CA PRO A 353 10.76 -7.05 11.28
C PRO A 353 9.22 -6.98 11.22
N THR A 354 8.63 -5.82 11.49
CA THR A 354 7.17 -5.61 11.44
C THR A 354 6.60 -5.44 10.02
N TYR A 355 7.40 -5.63 8.98
CA TYR A 355 6.96 -5.58 7.58
C TYR A 355 7.03 -6.98 6.97
N ASP A 356 6.09 -7.31 6.11
CA ASP A 356 6.08 -8.57 5.35
C ASP A 356 7.31 -8.74 4.44
N VAL A 357 7.86 -7.65 3.90
CA VAL A 357 9.12 -7.68 3.10
C VAL A 357 10.28 -8.28 3.90
N HIS A 358 10.32 -8.14 5.23
CA HIS A 358 11.35 -8.78 6.06
C HIS A 358 11.29 -10.32 6.00
N VAL A 359 10.09 -10.89 5.91
CA VAL A 359 9.88 -12.34 5.73
C VAL A 359 10.46 -12.77 4.38
N MET A 360 10.25 -11.99 3.32
CA MET A 360 10.83 -12.25 2.01
C MET A 360 12.36 -12.14 1.99
N GLU A 361 12.93 -11.09 2.61
CA GLU A 361 14.39 -10.87 2.68
C GLU A 361 15.12 -12.04 3.35
N ILE A 362 14.53 -12.66 4.38
CA ILE A 362 15.15 -13.74 5.14
C ILE A 362 14.68 -15.11 4.65
N MET A 363 13.41 -15.47 4.90
CA MET A 363 12.91 -16.80 4.58
C MET A 363 12.92 -17.02 3.06
N GLY A 364 12.44 -16.05 2.27
CA GLY A 364 12.38 -16.18 0.82
C GLY A 364 13.77 -16.43 0.21
N SER A 365 14.77 -15.68 0.66
CA SER A 365 16.18 -15.90 0.28
C SER A 365 16.68 -17.29 0.64
N LEU A 366 16.44 -17.75 1.86
CA LEU A 366 16.88 -19.07 2.32
C LEU A 366 16.22 -20.22 1.56
N LEU A 367 14.94 -20.08 1.21
CA LEU A 367 14.18 -21.06 0.43
C LEU A 367 14.70 -21.19 -1.00
N LEU A 368 15.30 -20.13 -1.54
CA LEU A 368 15.94 -20.12 -2.87
C LEU A 368 17.44 -20.41 -2.83
N CYS A 369 17.98 -20.82 -1.67
CA CYS A 369 19.41 -21.06 -1.50
C CYS A 369 20.28 -19.79 -1.64
N ALA A 370 19.71 -18.58 -1.57
CA ALA A 370 20.46 -17.33 -1.64
C ALA A 370 21.20 -17.04 -0.31
N THR A 371 22.10 -16.06 -0.29
CA THR A 371 22.77 -15.59 0.94
C THR A 371 22.06 -14.36 1.49
N VAL A 372 21.72 -14.37 2.78
CA VAL A 372 21.19 -13.21 3.51
C VAL A 372 22.35 -12.43 4.13
N VAL A 373 22.49 -11.16 3.80
CA VAL A 373 23.49 -10.26 4.40
C VAL A 373 22.77 -9.34 5.38
N MET A 374 22.93 -9.64 6.67
CA MET A 374 22.38 -8.86 7.75
C MET A 374 23.18 -7.56 7.91
N LEU A 375 22.47 -6.49 8.26
CA LEU A 375 23.10 -5.24 8.73
C LEU A 375 23.09 -5.23 10.26
N HIS A 376 24.03 -4.49 10.86
CA HIS A 376 23.93 -4.19 12.30
C HIS A 376 22.61 -3.43 12.61
N PRO A 377 22.17 -3.40 13.88
CA PRO A 377 21.03 -2.58 14.27
C PRO A 377 21.23 -1.14 13.81
N TYR A 378 20.24 -0.55 13.14
CA TYR A 378 20.30 0.79 12.50
C TYR A 378 21.25 0.93 11.30
N GLY A 379 21.93 -0.13 10.83
CA GLY A 379 22.88 -0.04 9.72
C GLY A 379 22.27 0.37 8.38
N ASN A 380 20.96 0.26 8.22
CA ASN A 380 20.26 0.81 7.05
C ASN A 380 20.19 2.36 7.08
N MET A 381 20.27 2.99 8.26
CA MET A 381 20.23 4.44 8.42
C MET A 381 21.62 5.09 8.38
N ASP A 382 22.68 4.29 8.54
CA ASP A 382 24.06 4.70 8.30
C ASP A 382 24.41 4.44 6.83
N PHE A 383 24.25 5.46 5.98
CA PHE A 383 24.47 5.30 4.55
C PHE A 383 25.94 5.05 4.18
N GLU A 384 26.91 5.43 5.02
CA GLU A 384 28.32 5.12 4.77
C GLU A 384 28.59 3.64 5.01
N TYR A 385 28.18 3.11 6.16
CA TYR A 385 28.24 1.68 6.45
C TYR A 385 27.44 0.86 5.42
N PHE A 386 26.23 1.31 5.09
CA PHE A 386 25.37 0.61 4.16
C PHE A 386 26.00 0.55 2.76
N ALA A 387 26.44 1.68 2.20
CA ALA A 387 27.08 1.72 0.89
C ALA A 387 28.39 0.89 0.85
N HIS A 388 29.19 0.94 1.92
CA HIS A 388 30.36 0.09 2.08
C HIS A 388 29.97 -1.40 2.07
N THR A 389 28.92 -1.79 2.79
CA THR A 389 28.43 -3.17 2.84
C THR A 389 27.91 -3.63 1.50
N LEU A 390 27.12 -2.82 0.80
CA LEU A 390 26.62 -3.12 -0.55
C LEU A 390 27.76 -3.48 -1.50
N GLN A 391 28.81 -2.67 -1.50
CA GLN A 391 29.98 -2.85 -2.37
C GLN A 391 30.85 -4.02 -1.90
N HIS A 392 31.26 -4.05 -0.63
CA HIS A 392 32.22 -5.03 -0.12
C HIS A 392 31.65 -6.44 -0.12
N LYS A 393 30.38 -6.60 0.27
CA LYS A 393 29.71 -7.90 0.28
C LYS A 393 29.15 -8.30 -1.08
N GLN A 394 29.22 -7.42 -2.09
CA GLN A 394 28.71 -7.62 -3.45
C GLN A 394 27.22 -7.96 -3.46
N ILE A 395 26.42 -7.11 -2.80
CA ILE A 395 24.96 -7.28 -2.71
C ILE A 395 24.35 -7.20 -4.10
N THR A 396 23.48 -8.15 -4.43
CA THR A 396 22.85 -8.26 -5.76
C THR A 396 21.39 -7.86 -5.76
N CYS A 397 20.69 -8.02 -4.63
CA CYS A 397 19.27 -7.73 -4.50
C CYS A 397 18.98 -6.84 -3.28
N LEU A 398 18.11 -5.85 -3.46
CA LEU A 398 17.55 -5.01 -2.41
C LEU A 398 16.04 -4.90 -2.56
N ALA A 399 15.31 -4.81 -1.44
CA ALA A 399 13.87 -4.56 -1.42
C ALA A 399 13.51 -3.25 -0.69
N PRO A 400 13.98 -2.07 -1.16
CA PRO A 400 13.81 -0.81 -0.46
C PRO A 400 12.49 -0.11 -0.79
N VAL A 401 12.12 0.85 0.04
CA VAL A 401 11.05 1.81 -0.26
C VAL A 401 11.60 3.02 -1.05
N PRO A 402 10.79 3.68 -1.89
CA PRO A 402 11.23 4.83 -2.68
C PRO A 402 11.87 5.97 -1.88
N THR A 403 11.32 6.31 -0.72
CA THR A 403 11.91 7.32 0.18
C THR A 403 13.33 6.97 0.58
N PHE A 404 13.58 5.72 0.97
CA PHE A 404 14.90 5.24 1.34
C PHE A 404 15.90 5.39 0.19
N LEU A 405 15.48 5.02 -1.02
CA LEU A 405 16.30 5.16 -2.23
C LEU A 405 16.62 6.61 -2.58
N ASN A 406 15.70 7.55 -2.37
CA ASN A 406 15.99 8.97 -2.59
C ASN A 406 17.14 9.45 -1.69
N HIS A 407 17.07 9.14 -0.39
CA HIS A 407 18.12 9.51 0.57
C HIS A 407 19.45 8.81 0.26
N LEU A 408 19.41 7.53 -0.12
CA LEU A 408 20.60 6.83 -0.57
C LEU A 408 21.22 7.50 -1.80
N CYS A 409 20.42 7.88 -2.80
CA CYS A 409 20.91 8.62 -3.96
C CYS A 409 21.48 10.00 -3.57
N ASP A 410 20.91 10.69 -2.58
CA ASP A 410 21.43 11.99 -2.13
C ASP A 410 22.80 11.80 -1.47
N PHE A 411 22.95 10.78 -0.64
CA PHE A 411 24.24 10.40 -0.08
C PHE A 411 25.26 10.08 -1.18
N LEU A 412 24.90 9.20 -2.12
CA LEU A 412 25.78 8.75 -3.21
C LEU A 412 26.19 9.88 -4.15
N ALA A 413 25.33 10.89 -4.37
CA ALA A 413 25.67 12.05 -5.18
C ALA A 413 26.83 12.88 -4.60
N HIS A 414 27.01 12.86 -3.27
CA HIS A 414 28.08 13.55 -2.55
C HIS A 414 29.29 12.64 -2.28
N SER A 415 29.20 11.34 -2.59
CA SER A 415 30.27 10.37 -2.39
C SER A 415 30.57 9.60 -3.69
N SER A 416 31.68 9.92 -4.36
CA SER A 416 32.13 9.16 -5.55
C SER A 416 32.75 7.79 -5.24
N ARG A 417 32.67 7.34 -3.99
CA ARG A 417 33.44 6.21 -3.45
C ARG A 417 32.77 4.84 -3.62
N TYR A 418 31.45 4.80 -3.83
CA TYR A 418 30.64 3.57 -3.75
C TYR A 418 29.79 3.32 -5.02
N PRO A 419 30.36 2.81 -6.12
CA PRO A 419 29.55 2.35 -7.25
C PRO A 419 28.77 1.09 -6.87
N LEU A 420 27.44 1.07 -7.10
CA LEU A 420 26.56 -0.05 -6.77
C LEU A 420 26.43 -1.04 -7.94
N SER A 421 27.57 -1.48 -8.49
CA SER A 421 27.61 -2.30 -9.70
C SER A 421 27.13 -3.74 -9.50
N SER A 422 27.23 -4.29 -8.29
CA SER A 422 26.76 -5.66 -8.01
C SER A 422 25.23 -5.78 -8.01
N VAL A 423 24.52 -4.67 -7.77
CA VAL A 423 23.05 -4.65 -7.66
C VAL A 423 22.44 -4.86 -9.04
N ARG A 424 21.77 -6.00 -9.21
CA ARG A 424 21.06 -6.39 -10.45
C ARG A 424 19.54 -6.36 -10.33
N SER A 425 19.02 -6.36 -9.09
CA SER A 425 17.60 -6.48 -8.80
C SER A 425 17.19 -5.52 -7.68
N LEU A 426 16.19 -4.70 -7.94
CA LEU A 426 15.58 -3.80 -6.96
C LEU A 426 14.08 -4.09 -6.88
N CYS A 427 13.63 -4.62 -5.75
CA CYS A 427 12.22 -4.83 -5.44
C CYS A 427 11.67 -3.58 -4.74
N ILE A 428 11.34 -2.55 -5.53
CA ILE A 428 10.87 -1.28 -5.00
C ILE A 428 9.36 -1.37 -4.71
N GLY A 429 8.99 -1.24 -3.45
CA GLY A 429 7.60 -1.39 -3.01
C GLY A 429 7.24 -0.46 -1.87
N GLY A 430 5.99 -0.52 -1.44
CA GLY A 430 5.52 0.23 -0.27
C GLY A 430 5.08 1.67 -0.57
N GLU A 431 5.58 2.34 -1.61
CA GLU A 431 5.13 3.70 -2.02
C GLU A 431 5.07 3.84 -3.55
N PRO A 432 4.23 4.75 -4.08
CA PRO A 432 4.41 5.21 -5.46
C PRO A 432 5.80 5.82 -5.62
N PHE A 433 6.47 5.56 -6.74
CA PHE A 433 7.74 6.19 -7.06
C PHE A 433 7.74 6.88 -8.40
N SER A 434 8.58 7.91 -8.50
CA SER A 434 8.61 8.80 -9.64
C SER A 434 9.64 8.38 -10.67
N GLN A 435 9.39 8.79 -11.92
CA GLN A 435 10.39 8.70 -12.98
C GLN A 435 11.69 9.44 -12.63
N LYS A 436 11.62 10.48 -11.80
CA LYS A 436 12.81 11.21 -11.30
C LYS A 436 13.71 10.30 -10.46
N LEU A 437 13.13 9.48 -9.57
CA LEU A 437 13.91 8.51 -8.78
C LEU A 437 14.57 7.47 -9.70
N VAL A 438 13.84 6.95 -10.70
CA VAL A 438 14.41 6.01 -11.68
C VAL A 438 15.64 6.59 -12.38
N HIS A 439 15.58 7.85 -12.82
CA HIS A 439 16.72 8.51 -13.44
C HIS A 439 17.92 8.66 -12.50
N ARG A 440 17.68 9.00 -11.22
CA ARG A 440 18.74 9.07 -10.20
C ARG A 440 19.36 7.70 -9.93
N LEU A 441 18.56 6.63 -9.90
CA LEU A 441 19.09 5.27 -9.68
C LEU A 441 20.00 4.83 -10.82
N LYS A 442 19.67 5.15 -12.07
CA LYS A 442 20.50 4.80 -13.25
C LYS A 442 21.90 5.38 -13.20
N SER A 443 22.12 6.54 -12.56
CA SER A 443 23.48 7.09 -12.42
C SER A 443 24.34 6.31 -11.44
N HIS A 444 23.74 5.52 -10.56
CA HIS A 444 24.43 4.78 -9.51
C HIS A 444 24.40 3.25 -9.72
N ILE A 445 23.41 2.72 -10.45
CA ILE A 445 23.15 1.29 -10.65
C ILE A 445 23.07 1.00 -12.15
N GLN A 446 24.10 0.32 -12.67
CA GLN A 446 24.26 0.09 -14.12
C GLN A 446 23.69 -1.25 -14.59
N ASN A 447 23.64 -2.26 -13.72
CA ASN A 447 23.28 -3.64 -14.08
C ASN A 447 21.79 -3.96 -13.86
N THR A 448 20.95 -2.93 -13.65
CA THR A 448 19.51 -3.09 -13.44
C THR A 448 18.74 -2.43 -14.58
N SER A 449 17.77 -3.14 -15.16
CA SER A 449 16.86 -2.57 -16.16
C SER A 449 15.72 -1.84 -15.46
N PHE A 450 15.41 -0.62 -15.91
CA PHE A 450 14.34 0.19 -15.34
C PHE A 450 13.25 0.47 -16.37
N VAL A 451 11.99 0.44 -15.94
CA VAL A 451 10.84 0.85 -16.75
C VAL A 451 10.89 2.37 -16.97
N GLU A 452 10.76 2.81 -18.22
CA GLU A 452 10.80 4.23 -18.59
C GLU A 452 9.38 4.76 -18.86
N ASN A 453 8.91 5.66 -17.99
CA ASN A 453 7.62 6.36 -18.03
C ASN A 453 6.40 5.53 -17.60
N ASN A 454 5.41 6.21 -16.98
CA ASN A 454 4.14 5.64 -16.51
C ASN A 454 4.31 4.29 -15.81
N ILE A 455 5.04 4.29 -14.69
CA ILE A 455 5.44 3.10 -13.93
C ILE A 455 4.18 2.33 -13.49
N PRO A 456 3.85 1.20 -14.13
CA PRO A 456 2.68 0.43 -13.76
C PRO A 456 2.97 -0.40 -12.50
N LEU A 457 1.92 -0.95 -11.87
CA LEU A 457 2.04 -1.96 -10.82
C LEU A 457 2.69 -3.26 -11.33
N GLY A 458 2.73 -3.45 -12.65
CA GLY A 458 3.36 -4.60 -13.30
C GLY A 458 2.34 -5.67 -13.69
N ARG A 459 2.83 -6.91 -13.83
CA ARG A 459 2.03 -8.09 -14.16
C ARG A 459 1.57 -8.78 -12.88
N VAL A 460 0.46 -9.53 -12.99
CA VAL A 460 -0.01 -10.40 -11.91
C VAL A 460 1.00 -11.54 -11.70
N LEU A 461 1.28 -11.88 -10.44
CA LEU A 461 2.17 -12.99 -10.11
C LEU A 461 1.50 -14.35 -10.41
N ALA A 462 2.27 -15.43 -10.38
CA ALA A 462 1.70 -16.74 -10.67
C ALA A 462 0.65 -17.11 -9.61
N ASN A 463 -0.38 -17.83 -10.04
CA ASN A 463 -1.49 -18.30 -9.20
C ASN A 463 -2.30 -17.21 -8.46
N GLU A 464 -2.07 -15.93 -8.78
CA GLU A 464 -2.86 -14.80 -8.31
C GLU A 464 -3.81 -14.29 -9.40
N GLN A 465 -4.87 -13.59 -9.00
CA GLN A 465 -5.83 -12.99 -9.91
C GLN A 465 -6.19 -11.58 -9.45
N TYR A 466 -6.25 -10.63 -10.36
CA TYR A 466 -6.66 -9.27 -10.07
C TYR A 466 -8.03 -8.99 -10.68
N LYS A 467 -8.94 -8.41 -9.89
CA LYS A 467 -10.22 -7.89 -10.34
C LYS A 467 -10.28 -6.39 -10.04
N ILE A 468 -10.67 -5.59 -11.03
CA ILE A 468 -10.83 -4.14 -10.89
C ILE A 468 -12.31 -3.85 -11.02
N VAL A 469 -12.94 -3.44 -9.91
CA VAL A 469 -14.39 -3.36 -9.82
C VAL A 469 -14.89 -2.00 -9.35
N GLU A 470 -16.14 -1.69 -9.67
CA GLU A 470 -16.86 -0.56 -9.10
C GLU A 470 -17.66 -0.94 -7.84
N SER A 471 -18.53 -0.07 -7.36
CA SER A 471 -19.18 -0.21 -6.05
C SER A 471 -20.13 -1.41 -5.96
N PHE A 472 -20.68 -1.90 -7.09
CA PHE A 472 -21.50 -3.10 -7.14
C PHE A 472 -20.73 -4.37 -7.54
N LEU A 473 -19.39 -4.36 -7.39
CA LEU A 473 -18.49 -5.49 -7.68
C LEU A 473 -18.48 -5.94 -9.16
N GLN A 474 -19.02 -5.12 -10.06
CA GLN A 474 -18.89 -5.30 -11.50
C GLN A 474 -17.53 -4.81 -11.99
N SER A 475 -16.93 -5.51 -12.95
CA SER A 475 -15.67 -5.09 -13.56
C SER A 475 -15.82 -3.74 -14.26
N VAL A 476 -14.81 -2.88 -14.13
CA VAL A 476 -14.79 -1.58 -14.81
C VAL A 476 -14.18 -1.68 -16.22
N PRO A 477 -14.68 -0.91 -17.20
CA PRO A 477 -14.02 -0.64 -18.47
C PRO A 477 -12.51 -0.35 -18.40
N ILE A 478 -11.79 -0.64 -19.49
CA ILE A 478 -10.41 -0.15 -19.66
C ILE A 478 -10.43 1.38 -19.63
N GLY A 479 -9.45 1.95 -18.93
CA GLY A 479 -9.30 3.40 -18.78
C GLY A 479 -10.20 4.01 -17.71
N GLN A 480 -11.10 3.25 -17.09
CA GLN A 480 -11.87 3.68 -15.93
C GLN A 480 -11.14 3.32 -14.63
N GLU A 481 -11.24 4.20 -13.64
CA GLU A 481 -10.77 3.91 -12.29
C GLU A 481 -11.71 2.92 -11.60
N GLY A 482 -11.15 1.92 -10.93
CA GLY A 482 -11.88 0.99 -10.07
C GLY A 482 -11.05 0.53 -8.88
N GLU A 483 -11.70 -0.14 -7.95
CA GLU A 483 -11.08 -0.70 -6.75
C GLU A 483 -10.43 -2.06 -7.08
N LEU A 484 -9.17 -2.24 -6.64
CA LEU A 484 -8.41 -3.47 -6.84
C LEU A 484 -8.77 -4.54 -5.80
N PHE A 485 -9.00 -5.75 -6.29
CA PHE A 485 -9.22 -6.96 -5.52
C PHE A 485 -8.21 -8.02 -5.96
N ILE A 486 -7.60 -8.72 -5.00
CA ILE A 486 -6.58 -9.74 -5.23
C ILE A 486 -7.12 -11.09 -4.79
N GLY A 487 -7.18 -12.05 -5.71
CA GLY A 487 -7.64 -13.42 -5.51
C GLY A 487 -6.52 -14.44 -5.76
N GLY A 488 -6.83 -15.71 -5.52
CA GLY A 488 -5.88 -16.81 -5.69
C GLY A 488 -4.95 -17.01 -4.48
N VAL A 489 -3.73 -17.46 -4.74
CA VAL A 489 -2.79 -17.87 -3.68
C VAL A 489 -2.27 -16.71 -2.82
N GLY A 490 -2.40 -15.46 -3.29
CA GLY A 490 -2.04 -14.25 -2.52
C GLY A 490 -3.05 -13.89 -1.42
N VAL A 491 -4.18 -14.59 -1.33
CA VAL A 491 -5.20 -14.32 -0.30
C VAL A 491 -4.76 -14.91 1.04
N PHE A 492 -4.54 -14.01 2.01
CA PHE A 492 -4.25 -14.36 3.40
C PHE A 492 -5.47 -14.99 4.09
N THR A 493 -5.26 -15.68 5.21
CA THR A 493 -6.32 -16.47 5.89
C THR A 493 -7.37 -15.60 6.56
N GLY A 494 -6.98 -14.42 7.03
CA GLY A 494 -7.82 -13.52 7.81
C GLY A 494 -7.04 -12.83 8.91
N TYR A 495 -7.75 -12.03 9.72
CA TYR A 495 -7.19 -11.38 10.90
C TYR A 495 -7.44 -12.22 12.15
N LEU A 496 -6.38 -12.53 12.91
CA LEU A 496 -6.45 -13.38 14.09
C LEU A 496 -7.49 -12.85 15.10
N GLY A 497 -8.47 -13.70 15.44
CA GLY A 497 -9.52 -13.39 16.42
C GLY A 497 -10.47 -12.26 16.00
N ARG A 498 -10.50 -11.87 14.72
CA ARG A 498 -11.22 -10.69 14.21
C ARG A 498 -12.06 -10.99 12.97
N ASP A 499 -13.01 -11.91 13.10
CA ASP A 499 -13.96 -12.29 12.05
C ASP A 499 -14.72 -11.10 11.46
N ASP A 500 -15.02 -10.09 12.29
CA ASP A 500 -15.68 -8.84 11.89
C ASP A 500 -14.86 -8.01 10.89
N LEU A 501 -13.53 -8.08 10.97
CA LEU A 501 -12.62 -7.43 10.04
C LEU A 501 -12.30 -8.35 8.86
N THR A 502 -12.16 -9.66 9.10
CA THR A 502 -11.92 -10.66 8.06
C THR A 502 -13.04 -10.65 7.03
N ALA A 503 -14.31 -10.67 7.46
CA ALA A 503 -15.47 -10.63 6.57
C ALA A 503 -15.59 -9.33 5.75
N LYS A 504 -14.93 -8.25 6.16
CA LYS A 504 -14.88 -6.98 5.40
C LYS A 504 -13.73 -6.95 4.41
N ALA A 505 -12.62 -7.62 4.75
CA ALA A 505 -11.41 -7.65 3.93
C ALA A 505 -11.47 -8.75 2.86
N LEU A 506 -12.08 -9.89 3.17
CA LEU A 506 -12.22 -11.03 2.27
C LEU A 506 -13.66 -11.05 1.73
N VAL A 507 -13.79 -10.86 0.43
CA VAL A 507 -15.08 -10.73 -0.27
C VAL A 507 -15.18 -11.83 -1.31
N GLU A 508 -16.31 -12.52 -1.33
CA GLU A 508 -16.60 -13.53 -2.34
C GLU A 508 -17.13 -12.87 -3.62
N ILE A 509 -16.50 -13.19 -4.75
CA ILE A 509 -16.86 -12.71 -6.07
C ILE A 509 -16.75 -13.89 -7.04
N ASP A 510 -17.83 -14.24 -7.73
CA ASP A 510 -17.90 -15.37 -8.67
C ASP A 510 -17.44 -16.71 -8.02
N ASP A 511 -17.93 -17.01 -6.82
CA ASP A 511 -17.61 -18.19 -6.00
C ASP A 511 -16.11 -18.33 -5.63
N GLN A 512 -15.36 -17.22 -5.72
CA GLN A 512 -13.96 -17.15 -5.35
C GLN A 512 -13.72 -16.04 -4.32
N LEU A 513 -12.78 -16.29 -3.41
CA LEU A 513 -12.44 -15.33 -2.36
C LEU A 513 -11.39 -14.34 -2.86
N PHE A 514 -11.65 -13.05 -2.67
CA PHE A 514 -10.74 -11.96 -2.99
C PHE A 514 -10.46 -11.09 -1.76
N TYR A 515 -9.21 -10.68 -1.59
CA TYR A 515 -8.83 -9.61 -0.68
C TYR A 515 -9.12 -8.24 -1.31
N ARG A 516 -9.91 -7.43 -0.61
CA ARG A 516 -10.23 -6.04 -0.94
C ARG A 516 -9.10 -5.11 -0.47
N THR A 517 -8.29 -4.61 -1.40
CA THR A 517 -7.11 -3.78 -1.06
C THR A 517 -7.49 -2.35 -0.67
N SER A 518 -8.62 -1.87 -1.20
CA SER A 518 -9.04 -0.46 -1.23
C SER A 518 -8.10 0.48 -1.99
N ASP A 519 -7.18 -0.07 -2.79
CA ASP A 519 -6.39 0.69 -3.75
C ASP A 519 -7.22 0.94 -5.01
N LEU A 520 -7.15 2.17 -5.51
CA LEU A 520 -7.76 2.58 -6.76
C LEU A 520 -6.73 2.42 -7.87
N VAL A 521 -7.13 1.74 -8.94
CA VAL A 521 -6.27 1.49 -10.10
C VAL A 521 -7.04 1.76 -11.39
N LYS A 522 -6.28 2.05 -12.45
CA LYS A 522 -6.79 2.21 -13.80
C LYS A 522 -5.99 1.32 -14.73
N MET A 523 -6.68 0.47 -15.49
CA MET A 523 -6.05 -0.38 -16.50
C MET A 523 -5.90 0.40 -17.82
N ASP A 524 -4.74 0.29 -18.45
CA ASP A 524 -4.51 0.85 -19.79
C ASP A 524 -4.81 -0.16 -20.92
N ASN A 525 -4.70 0.30 -22.16
CA ASN A 525 -4.97 -0.51 -23.35
C ASN A 525 -3.96 -1.67 -23.56
N ASN A 526 -2.84 -1.68 -22.82
CA ASN A 526 -1.87 -2.77 -22.83
C ASN A 526 -2.11 -3.79 -21.70
N GLY A 527 -3.15 -3.60 -20.88
CA GLY A 527 -3.45 -4.45 -19.74
C GLY A 527 -2.56 -4.19 -18.53
N LEU A 528 -1.85 -3.04 -18.49
CA LEU A 528 -1.04 -2.64 -17.35
C LEU A 528 -1.89 -1.82 -16.38
N LEU A 529 -1.69 -2.05 -15.08
CA LEU A 529 -2.41 -1.37 -14.02
C LEU A 529 -1.64 -0.16 -13.51
N HIS A 530 -2.31 0.99 -13.41
CA HIS A 530 -1.76 2.24 -12.92
C HIS A 530 -2.44 2.62 -11.60
N TYR A 531 -1.66 2.73 -10.53
CA TYR A 531 -2.15 3.13 -9.21
C TYR A 531 -2.64 4.59 -9.23
N GLN A 532 -3.86 4.84 -8.76
CA GLN A 532 -4.50 6.16 -8.70
C GLN A 532 -4.59 6.72 -7.27
N GLY A 533 -4.52 5.87 -6.25
CA GLY A 533 -4.63 6.29 -4.86
C GLY A 533 -5.33 5.25 -4.01
N ARG A 534 -5.83 5.67 -2.84
CA ARG A 534 -6.65 4.85 -1.97
C ARG A 534 -8.06 5.41 -1.87
N LYS A 535 -9.01 4.49 -1.70
CA LYS A 535 -10.42 4.81 -1.45
C LYS A 535 -10.68 5.23 0.00
N ASP A 536 -9.83 4.81 0.93
CA ASP A 536 -9.92 5.11 2.36
C ASP A 536 -8.91 6.20 2.80
N HIS A 537 -8.84 6.47 4.11
CA HIS A 537 -7.98 7.51 4.69
C HIS A 537 -6.59 6.99 5.08
N GLN A 538 -6.25 5.76 4.72
CA GLN A 538 -4.96 5.21 5.06
C GLN A 538 -3.86 5.86 4.22
N ILE A 539 -2.73 6.12 4.84
CA ILE A 539 -1.60 6.77 4.18
C ILE A 539 -0.36 5.89 4.22
N LYS A 540 0.59 6.22 3.35
CA LYS A 540 1.97 5.74 3.38
C LYS A 540 2.88 6.91 3.71
N LEU A 541 3.69 6.75 4.76
CA LEU A 541 4.68 7.75 5.20
C LEU A 541 6.04 7.06 5.29
N HIS A 542 6.99 7.44 4.43
CA HIS A 542 8.32 6.83 4.34
C HIS A 542 8.28 5.28 4.24
N GLY A 543 7.32 4.75 3.47
CA GLY A 543 7.08 3.34 3.25
C GLY A 543 6.18 2.67 4.29
N GLN A 544 5.83 3.39 5.35
CA GLN A 544 5.12 2.86 6.50
C GLN A 544 3.61 3.04 6.33
N ARG A 545 2.86 1.95 6.50
CA ARG A 545 1.39 1.95 6.37
C ARG A 545 0.78 2.46 7.67
N ILE A 546 0.18 3.66 7.64
CA ILE A 546 -0.36 4.33 8.82
C ILE A 546 -1.87 4.51 8.66
N GLU A 547 -2.62 3.95 9.61
CA GLU A 547 -4.03 4.26 9.82
C GLU A 547 -4.13 5.47 10.73
N LEU A 548 -4.55 6.61 10.17
CA LEU A 548 -4.69 7.86 10.92
C LEU A 548 -5.64 7.70 12.12
N GLY A 549 -6.66 6.84 11.97
CA GLY A 549 -7.59 6.49 13.05
C GLY A 549 -6.97 5.82 14.27
N GLU A 550 -5.83 5.13 14.15
CA GLU A 550 -5.10 4.55 15.30
C GLU A 550 -4.45 5.64 16.16
N ILE A 551 -3.92 6.67 15.51
CA ILE A 551 -3.37 7.84 16.19
C ILE A 551 -4.50 8.64 16.83
N GLU A 552 -5.58 8.89 16.08
CA GLU A 552 -6.77 9.59 16.59
C GLU A 552 -7.35 8.89 17.83
N ARG A 553 -7.47 7.55 17.80
CA ARG A 553 -7.96 6.78 18.95
C ARG A 553 -7.02 6.82 20.14
N CYS A 554 -5.70 6.75 19.92
CA CYS A 554 -4.72 6.91 20.97
C CYS A 554 -4.88 8.25 21.70
N LEU A 555 -5.05 9.33 20.94
CA LEU A 555 -5.30 10.68 21.48
C LEU A 555 -6.65 10.77 22.19
N LEU A 556 -7.72 10.22 21.61
CA LEU A 556 -9.07 10.24 22.22
C LEU A 556 -9.17 9.46 23.54
N ASN A 557 -8.20 8.61 23.88
CA ASN A 557 -8.13 7.98 25.21
C ASN A 557 -7.72 8.96 26.32
N ILE A 558 -7.24 10.16 25.97
CA ILE A 558 -6.97 11.23 26.93
C ILE A 558 -8.28 11.95 27.25
N THR A 559 -8.69 11.91 28.52
CA THR A 559 -10.01 12.41 28.99
C THR A 559 -10.30 13.89 28.69
N SER A 560 -9.28 14.73 28.56
CA SER A 560 -9.42 16.15 28.24
C SER A 560 -9.58 16.45 26.75
N ILE A 561 -9.47 15.45 25.87
CA ILE A 561 -9.61 15.59 24.42
C ILE A 561 -11.03 15.23 24.00
N SER A 562 -11.74 16.17 23.39
CA SER A 562 -13.13 16.00 22.97
C SER A 562 -13.29 15.53 21.52
N ALA A 563 -12.33 15.88 20.66
CA ALA A 563 -12.26 15.47 19.27
C ALA A 563 -10.83 15.64 18.78
N CYS A 564 -10.41 14.86 17.79
CA CYS A 564 -9.16 15.10 17.08
C CYS A 564 -9.27 14.64 15.62
N VAL A 565 -8.36 15.13 14.79
CA VAL A 565 -8.14 14.64 13.43
C VAL A 565 -6.65 14.64 13.15
N VAL A 566 -6.16 13.55 12.55
CA VAL A 566 -4.75 13.43 12.17
C VAL A 566 -4.66 13.43 10.65
N MET A 567 -3.65 14.09 10.10
CA MET A 567 -3.39 14.12 8.67
C MET A 567 -1.91 14.13 8.33
N LYS A 568 -1.60 13.66 7.13
CA LYS A 568 -0.30 13.84 6.49
C LYS A 568 -0.15 15.29 6.03
N TRP A 569 1.01 15.87 6.24
CA TRP A 569 1.34 17.22 5.77
C TRP A 569 2.73 17.27 5.13
N ASN A 570 2.84 17.99 4.02
CA ASN A 570 4.05 18.12 3.18
C ASN A 570 4.73 16.77 2.84
N ASP A 571 3.94 15.70 2.72
CA ASP A 571 4.41 14.33 2.47
C ASP A 571 5.37 13.68 3.49
N ASP A 572 5.85 14.43 4.47
CA ASP A 572 6.89 13.97 5.40
C ASP A 572 6.45 14.00 6.87
N TYR A 573 5.35 14.68 7.22
CA TYR A 573 4.97 14.88 8.61
C TYR A 573 3.54 14.43 8.92
N LEU A 574 3.36 13.99 10.16
CA LEU A 574 2.04 13.79 10.76
C LEU A 574 1.68 15.00 11.61
N VAL A 575 0.48 15.53 11.38
CA VAL A 575 -0.08 16.66 12.15
C VAL A 575 -1.36 16.19 12.83
N ALA A 576 -1.43 16.38 14.15
CA ALA A 576 -2.61 16.10 14.94
C ALA A 576 -3.29 17.40 15.37
N TYR A 577 -4.52 17.60 14.92
CA TYR A 577 -5.38 18.69 15.37
C TYR A 577 -6.24 18.19 16.52
N VAL A 578 -6.12 18.83 17.68
CA VAL A 578 -6.73 18.36 18.93
C VAL A 578 -7.66 19.42 19.49
N GLN A 579 -8.90 19.02 19.80
CA GLN A 579 -9.87 19.89 20.47
C GLN A 579 -9.79 19.72 21.99
N SER A 580 -9.12 20.65 22.68
CA SER A 580 -8.95 20.63 24.14
C SER A 580 -8.62 22.02 24.69
N SER A 581 -8.93 22.26 25.97
CA SER A 581 -8.62 23.51 26.70
C SER A 581 -7.60 23.34 27.82
N HIS A 582 -7.12 22.11 28.07
CA HIS A 582 -6.35 21.78 29.30
C HIS A 582 -5.15 20.86 29.04
N ILE A 583 -4.64 20.80 27.81
CA ILE A 583 -3.51 19.95 27.44
C ILE A 583 -2.47 20.75 26.68
N ASN A 584 -1.21 20.34 26.74
CA ASN A 584 -0.13 20.91 25.96
C ASN A 584 0.52 19.86 25.04
N ASP A 585 1.34 20.32 24.10
CA ASP A 585 1.99 19.47 23.09
C ASP A 585 2.89 18.39 23.70
N GLU A 586 3.56 18.70 24.82
CA GLU A 586 4.46 17.75 25.51
C GLU A 586 3.68 16.56 26.07
N GLN A 587 2.54 16.81 26.71
CA GLN A 587 1.65 15.77 27.23
C GLN A 587 1.10 14.88 26.11
N LEU A 588 0.68 15.49 24.99
CA LEU A 588 0.20 14.77 23.81
C LEU A 588 1.30 13.87 23.24
N GLN A 589 2.50 14.42 23.06
CA GLN A 589 3.64 13.70 22.50
C GLN A 589 4.08 12.55 23.42
N GLN A 590 4.14 12.78 24.73
CA GLN A 590 4.51 11.75 25.71
C GLN A 590 3.51 10.60 25.71
N HIS A 591 2.21 10.89 25.68
CA HIS A 591 1.16 9.88 25.61
C HIS A 591 1.23 9.06 24.31
N CYS A 592 1.42 9.72 23.16
CA CYS A 592 1.61 9.02 21.89
C CYS A 592 2.85 8.11 21.93
N ARG A 593 3.99 8.60 22.45
CA ARG A 593 5.24 7.82 22.54
C ARG A 593 5.14 6.57 23.41
N SER A 594 4.27 6.57 24.42
CA SER A 594 4.09 5.40 25.30
C SER A 594 3.17 4.32 24.71
N HIS A 595 2.34 4.66 23.72
CA HIS A 595 1.32 3.76 23.17
C HIS A 595 1.50 3.42 21.68
N LEU A 596 2.14 4.30 20.92
CA LEU A 596 2.29 4.18 19.47
C LEU A 596 3.74 3.86 19.08
N PRO A 597 3.96 3.20 17.93
CA PRO A 597 5.27 3.12 17.30
C PRO A 597 5.85 4.52 17.04
N PRO A 598 7.18 4.70 17.06
CA PRO A 598 7.81 6.00 16.85
C PRO A 598 7.37 6.73 15.58
N HIS A 599 7.15 6.00 14.47
CA HIS A 599 6.75 6.57 13.18
C HIS A 599 5.28 6.99 13.09
N MET A 600 4.44 6.60 14.07
CA MET A 600 3.03 6.99 14.16
C MET A 600 2.82 8.16 15.12
N VAL A 601 3.86 8.60 15.84
CA VAL A 601 3.77 9.76 16.73
C VAL A 601 3.74 11.03 15.88
N PRO A 602 2.70 11.89 15.98
CA PRO A 602 2.67 13.16 15.27
C PRO A 602 3.87 14.04 15.59
N SER A 603 4.45 14.64 14.56
CA SER A 603 5.54 15.61 14.70
C SER A 603 5.02 16.98 15.12
N ILE A 604 3.78 17.30 14.78
CA ILE A 604 3.15 18.59 15.05
C ILE A 604 1.78 18.35 15.72
N PHE A 605 1.53 19.07 16.81
CA PHE A 605 0.24 19.14 17.47
C PHE A 605 -0.32 20.56 17.33
N ILE A 606 -1.59 20.68 16.97
CA ILE A 606 -2.29 21.96 16.86
C ILE A 606 -3.54 21.88 17.72
N ILE A 607 -3.52 22.59 18.85
CA ILE A 607 -4.62 22.59 19.82
C ILE A 607 -5.60 23.70 19.46
N LEU A 608 -6.87 23.34 19.34
CA LEU A 608 -7.95 24.24 18.95
C LEU A 608 -9.07 24.22 19.98
N ASP A 609 -9.70 25.36 20.22
CA ASP A 609 -10.92 25.41 21.03
C ASP A 609 -12.07 24.63 20.37
N LYS A 610 -12.12 24.66 19.04
CA LYS A 610 -13.14 23.98 18.24
C LYS A 610 -12.62 23.58 16.86
N LEU A 611 -12.89 22.35 16.44
CA LEU A 611 -12.60 21.89 15.08
C LEU A 611 -13.60 22.48 14.08
N PRO A 612 -13.15 22.91 12.89
CA PRO A 612 -14.04 23.39 11.84
C PRO A 612 -14.91 22.25 11.31
N LEU A 613 -16.21 22.51 11.14
CA LEU A 613 -17.18 21.55 10.63
C LEU A 613 -17.77 22.04 9.31
N ASN A 614 -18.06 21.12 8.39
CA ASN A 614 -18.81 21.41 7.17
C ASN A 614 -20.32 21.52 7.46
N GLN A 615 -21.11 21.85 6.43
CA GLN A 615 -22.57 21.99 6.54
C GLN A 615 -23.30 20.72 7.03
N ASN A 616 -22.66 19.54 6.90
CA ASN A 616 -23.19 18.26 7.36
C ASN A 616 -22.70 17.88 8.77
N GLY A 617 -22.02 18.78 9.48
CA GLY A 617 -21.51 18.56 10.84
C GLY A 617 -20.30 17.63 10.93
N LYS A 618 -19.64 17.29 9.80
CA LYS A 618 -18.37 16.54 9.78
C LYS A 618 -17.19 17.50 9.80
N ILE A 619 -16.05 17.08 10.33
CA ILE A 619 -14.82 17.90 10.33
C ILE A 619 -14.45 18.30 8.90
N ASP A 620 -14.29 19.60 8.68
CA ASP A 620 -13.86 20.15 7.39
C ASP A 620 -12.34 20.29 7.37
N ARG A 621 -11.67 19.28 6.80
CA ARG A 621 -10.21 19.23 6.70
C ARG A 621 -9.61 20.38 5.89
N LYS A 622 -10.38 20.97 4.96
CA LYS A 622 -9.89 22.08 4.11
C LYS A 622 -9.82 23.41 4.87
N LEU A 623 -10.54 23.51 5.98
CA LEU A 623 -10.59 24.69 6.84
C LEU A 623 -9.67 24.56 8.05
N LEU A 624 -8.93 23.45 8.19
CA LEU A 624 -7.94 23.29 9.25
C LEU A 624 -6.81 24.31 9.07
N PRO A 625 -6.33 24.94 10.16
CA PRO A 625 -5.24 25.89 10.06
C PRO A 625 -3.98 25.20 9.54
N LEU A 626 -3.25 25.87 8.64
CA LEU A 626 -2.00 25.33 8.12
C LEU A 626 -0.97 25.23 9.25
N PRO A 627 -0.21 24.13 9.32
CA PRO A 627 0.93 24.01 10.22
C PRO A 627 1.95 25.10 9.86
N GLY A 628 2.00 26.17 10.65
CA GLY A 628 2.99 27.22 10.48
C GLY A 628 4.25 26.86 11.25
N PHE A 629 5.37 26.63 10.55
CA PHE A 629 6.70 26.53 11.19
C PHE A 629 7.06 27.82 11.97
N SER A 630 6.38 28.94 11.67
CA SER A 630 6.50 30.22 12.38
C SER A 630 5.48 30.42 13.52
N SER A 631 4.53 29.49 13.72
CA SER A 631 3.37 29.67 14.60
C SER A 631 3.40 28.82 15.86
N ILE A 632 4.32 27.86 15.98
CA ILE A 632 4.40 26.89 17.10
C ILE A 632 4.98 27.53 18.38
N HIS A 633 5.48 28.79 18.35
CA HIS A 633 6.06 29.46 19.53
C HIS A 633 5.54 30.88 19.84
N LEU A 634 4.32 31.26 19.43
CA LEU A 634 3.78 32.59 19.78
C LEU A 634 2.96 32.65 21.07
N THR A 635 2.84 31.57 21.84
CA THR A 635 2.12 31.60 23.13
C THR A 635 3.00 31.62 24.37
N ASN A 636 4.33 31.66 24.26
CA ASN A 636 5.19 32.16 25.34
C ASN A 636 6.48 32.71 24.72
N SER A 637 6.84 33.92 25.09
CA SER A 637 8.18 34.50 24.93
C SER A 637 9.19 33.64 25.73
N ILE A 638 9.56 32.48 25.21
CA ILE A 638 10.68 31.69 25.70
C ILE A 638 11.93 32.33 25.09
N GLU A 639 12.78 32.85 25.97
CA GLU A 639 14.08 33.40 25.62
C GLU A 639 14.89 32.33 24.86
N LEU A 640 15.34 32.63 23.63
CA LEU A 640 16.14 31.67 22.86
C LEU A 640 17.40 31.32 23.66
N LEU A 641 17.53 30.06 24.06
CA LEU A 641 18.67 29.56 24.82
C LEU A 641 19.89 29.45 23.89
N PRO A 642 20.99 30.15 24.18
CA PRO A 642 22.20 30.06 23.36
C PRO A 642 22.96 28.75 23.67
N PRO A 643 23.77 28.25 22.72
CA PRO A 643 24.71 27.16 22.99
C PRO A 643 25.69 27.54 24.10
N THR A 644 25.84 26.65 25.09
CA THR A 644 26.61 26.87 26.32
C THR A 644 28.01 26.25 26.28
N ASN A 645 28.27 25.33 25.35
CA ASN A 645 29.54 24.64 25.21
C ASN A 645 29.94 24.45 23.73
N ASN A 646 31.20 24.08 23.48
CA ASN A 646 31.74 23.95 22.12
C ASN A 646 31.01 22.91 21.26
N ILE A 647 30.44 21.87 21.88
CA ILE A 647 29.66 20.84 21.17
C ILE A 647 28.32 21.44 20.72
N GLU A 648 27.61 22.09 21.63
CA GLU A 648 26.36 22.79 21.32
C GLU A 648 26.56 23.88 20.27
N VAL A 649 27.65 24.64 20.32
CA VAL A 649 27.99 25.64 19.28
C VAL A 649 28.17 24.96 17.91
N SER A 650 28.82 23.79 17.88
CA SER A 650 29.04 23.04 16.65
C SER A 650 27.74 22.48 16.08
N ILE A 651 26.89 21.89 16.93
CA ILE A 651 25.57 21.36 16.56
C ILE A 651 24.65 22.50 16.10
N HIS A 652 24.60 23.60 16.85
CA HIS A 652 23.81 24.79 16.52
C HIS A 652 24.15 25.33 15.13
N ARG A 653 25.44 25.44 14.80
CA ARG A 653 25.88 25.85 13.47
C ARG A 653 25.37 24.91 12.37
N ILE A 654 25.50 23.60 12.58
CA ILE A 654 25.03 22.59 11.63
C ILE A 654 23.52 22.69 11.43
N TRP A 655 22.75 22.83 12.51
CA TRP A 655 21.29 22.95 12.41
C TRP A 655 20.85 24.24 11.73
N CYS A 656 21.43 25.39 12.07
CA CYS A 656 21.16 26.66 11.40
C CYS A 656 21.45 26.58 9.89
N GLU A 657 22.52 25.87 9.50
CA GLU A 657 22.85 25.63 8.09
C GLU A 657 21.82 24.73 7.38
N ILE A 658 21.43 23.61 8.01
CA ILE A 658 20.44 22.66 7.46
C ILE A 658 19.07 23.30 7.30
N PHE A 659 18.55 23.93 8.37
CA PHE A 659 17.21 24.52 8.40
C PHE A 659 17.16 25.94 7.83
N LYS A 660 18.30 26.49 7.40
CA LYS A 660 18.44 27.86 6.86
C LYS A 660 17.86 28.92 7.81
N GLN A 661 18.07 28.74 9.11
CA GLN A 661 17.66 29.67 10.15
C GLN A 661 18.87 30.38 10.75
N ASN A 662 18.70 31.64 11.16
CA ASN A 662 19.78 32.40 11.77
C ASN A 662 20.09 31.94 13.21
N GLN A 663 19.07 31.45 13.93
CA GLN A 663 19.20 31.05 15.32
C GLN A 663 18.12 30.02 15.68
N ILE A 664 18.56 28.91 16.26
CA ILE A 664 17.71 27.85 16.84
C ILE A 664 18.04 27.79 18.35
N SER A 665 17.02 27.66 19.21
CA SER A 665 17.25 27.51 20.66
C SER A 665 17.79 26.12 20.96
N THR A 666 18.67 25.98 21.96
CA THR A 666 19.28 24.68 22.32
C THR A 666 18.28 23.63 22.80
N ASP A 667 17.11 24.06 23.29
CA ASP A 667 16.00 23.22 23.71
C ASP A 667 14.97 22.96 22.60
N THR A 668 15.17 23.50 21.38
CA THR A 668 14.22 23.31 20.29
C THR A 668 14.30 21.87 19.77
N ASN A 669 13.13 21.23 19.69
CA ASN A 669 12.99 19.97 18.99
C ASN A 669 13.12 20.21 17.47
N ILE A 670 14.18 19.71 16.84
CA ILE A 670 14.43 19.93 15.41
C ILE A 670 13.27 19.48 14.50
N PHE A 671 12.51 18.45 14.90
CA PHE A 671 11.40 17.93 14.10
C PHE A 671 10.19 18.88 14.07
N THR A 672 10.16 19.90 14.93
CA THR A 672 9.11 20.94 14.92
C THR A 672 9.49 22.15 14.08
N ILE A 673 10.74 22.20 13.59
CA ILE A 673 11.27 23.35 12.81
C ILE A 673 11.11 23.13 11.29
N GLY A 674 10.90 21.88 10.86
CA GLY A 674 10.72 21.48 9.46
C GLY A 674 11.93 20.77 8.94
#